data_AF-A0A2G4RB25-F1
#
_entry.id   AF-A0A2G4RB25-F1
#
_cell.length_a   1.000
_cell.length_b   1.000
_cell.length_c   1.000
_cell.angle_alpha   90.00
_cell.angle_beta   90.00
_cell.angle_gamma   90.00
#
_symmetry.space_group_name_H-M   'P 1'
#
loop_
_entity.id
_entity.type
_entity.pdbx_description
1 polymer ?
#
loop_
_entity_poly.entity_id
_entity_poly.type
_entity_poly.pdbx_seq_one_letter_code
_entity_poly.pdbx_strand_id
1 'polypeptide(L)'
;MPFYLLSWHGALVGYTGLRLHPVSFAQAFMRGTTPATLDEQSTALSPGEAFTTAEPIENFANRPLVSVRAGKGYLSSREQTLFDVAPLCATWEHFLLLSPELLSILRDLTEQEWYCKARFVGRATCAEHHVHLGGHKWPAEQLQAERKGDTITLWTDATPEKVTFTACPSRVLSGLVEDLLHLLQTKTLRPTTTPWATLEDLREQLLRLSVTPRDTNTCIHLARLCALFGQWELADGFLTIARQHDTRSELQWMAAVLALRTKNNDTAAKLMEQALTSRYPDRDLGPLLAPLVTRQQNGENALLLVPAALSSIGLPAFETPFDMLLMPMRLAAKNGPDIRRVYSRLFEQAFQKLDIENRLRLLTAEARLNGLSWWEELGLGHTSWLAGLQAEADTHYAIARKLAVQDNMTPAQYDQGVFSWLSMHECGRLASRAIPDVTGVANWQWHFSMPEEQPGTCLSFACTEKHFDVVPGLVLSLIHACREDRSAGKIQLCLGVAHPTVDQLTFLSTVSEWLEKHSTTLRLSFGHGETRSDATMLEPALRYLILPDIAAQFRTPVLIGDCAGYFPANFISLLRDMKAHATYGFDLTQFDDNGQQQYGTPWSMNTDLAYFGEAELVPAIAAFMSDYLNTVCAPSNPYHTDMDRCTLAQMFRRFVASRWAQLSIRFLNDGPPMLVIPHHDQAGLVTPENVLNDLKAHIR
;
A
#
# COMPACT_ATOMS: atom_id res chain seq x y z
N MET A 1 59.13 -8.11 -34.00
CA MET A 1 57.93 -8.80 -33.45
C MET A 1 56.83 -8.74 -34.50
N PRO A 2 55.88 -9.69 -34.55
CA PRO A 2 54.77 -9.64 -35.50
C PRO A 2 53.74 -8.60 -35.10
N PHE A 3 53.26 -7.78 -36.03
CA PHE A 3 52.19 -6.80 -35.85
C PHE A 3 50.89 -7.31 -36.48
N TYR A 4 49.75 -7.01 -35.86
CA TYR A 4 48.44 -7.25 -36.47
C TYR A 4 48.02 -6.07 -37.35
N LEU A 5 47.22 -6.34 -38.38
CA LEU A 5 46.71 -5.30 -39.27
C LEU A 5 45.29 -4.90 -38.85
N LEU A 6 45.13 -3.66 -38.40
CA LEU A 6 43.84 -3.06 -38.03
C LEU A 6 43.31 -2.22 -39.20
N SER A 7 42.10 -2.51 -39.66
CA SER A 7 41.44 -1.76 -40.72
C SER A 7 40.91 -0.41 -40.24
N TRP A 8 40.51 0.43 -41.20
CA TRP A 8 39.89 1.73 -40.91
C TRP A 8 38.62 1.59 -40.05
N HIS A 9 37.82 0.55 -40.25
CA HIS A 9 36.59 0.31 -39.47
C HIS A 9 36.83 -0.49 -38.18
N GLY A 10 38.08 -0.65 -37.76
CA GLY A 10 38.44 -1.25 -36.47
C GLY A 10 38.34 -2.77 -36.41
N ALA A 11 38.41 -3.45 -37.55
CA ALA A 11 38.48 -4.90 -37.62
C ALA A 11 39.92 -5.36 -37.92
N LEU A 12 40.32 -6.50 -37.38
CA LEU A 12 41.58 -7.12 -37.72
C LEU A 12 41.48 -7.82 -39.07
N VAL A 13 42.58 -7.85 -39.80
CA VAL A 13 42.71 -8.73 -40.96
C VAL A 13 42.92 -10.16 -40.47
N GLY A 14 42.12 -11.12 -40.93
CA GLY A 14 42.33 -12.52 -40.57
C GLY A 14 41.78 -13.51 -41.59
N TYR A 15 42.07 -14.78 -41.34
CA TYR A 15 41.76 -15.90 -42.21
C TYR A 15 40.91 -16.94 -41.50
N THR A 16 39.91 -17.47 -42.21
CA THR A 16 39.27 -18.74 -41.87
C THR A 16 39.44 -19.69 -43.04
N GLY A 17 40.23 -20.76 -42.85
CA GLY A 17 40.71 -21.59 -43.95
C GLY A 17 41.57 -20.78 -44.93
N LEU A 18 41.13 -20.65 -46.18
CA LEU A 18 41.79 -19.85 -47.21
C LEU A 18 41.14 -18.48 -47.47
N ARG A 19 40.07 -18.14 -46.73
CA ARG A 19 39.31 -16.91 -46.94
C ARG A 19 39.85 -15.79 -46.06
N LEU A 20 40.27 -14.69 -46.67
CA LEU A 20 40.60 -13.43 -46.00
C LEU A 20 39.31 -12.64 -45.70
N HIS A 21 39.13 -12.16 -44.46
CA HIS A 21 37.97 -11.34 -44.09
C HIS A 21 38.24 -10.50 -42.83
N PRO A 22 37.40 -9.49 -42.55
CA PRO A 22 37.45 -8.74 -41.30
C PRO A 22 37.14 -9.64 -40.10
N VAL A 23 37.91 -9.49 -39.03
CA VAL A 23 37.83 -10.30 -37.79
C VAL A 23 37.73 -9.39 -36.58
N SER A 24 36.83 -9.69 -35.63
CA SER A 24 36.76 -8.97 -34.37
C SER A 24 37.92 -9.33 -33.44
N PHE A 25 38.24 -8.45 -32.48
CA PHE A 25 39.29 -8.74 -31.50
C PHE A 25 39.04 -10.03 -30.69
N ALA A 26 37.79 -10.41 -30.45
CA ALA A 26 37.46 -11.69 -29.80
C ALA A 26 37.66 -12.90 -30.71
N GLN A 27 37.27 -12.79 -31.99
CA GLN A 27 37.46 -13.84 -32.98
C GLN A 27 38.93 -14.19 -33.19
N ALA A 28 39.84 -13.23 -32.99
CA ALA A 28 41.28 -13.47 -33.04
C ALA A 28 41.79 -14.52 -32.03
N PHE A 29 41.03 -14.81 -30.97
CA PHE A 29 41.36 -15.83 -29.97
C PHE A 29 40.57 -17.15 -30.15
N MET A 30 39.65 -17.21 -31.11
CA MET A 30 38.83 -18.40 -31.34
C MET A 30 39.54 -19.43 -32.23
N ARG A 31 39.29 -20.72 -31.97
CA ARG A 31 39.80 -21.80 -32.81
C ARG A 31 39.16 -21.73 -34.20
N GLY A 32 39.97 -21.66 -35.26
CA GLY A 32 39.52 -21.65 -36.66
C GLY A 32 39.66 -20.31 -37.39
N THR A 33 40.03 -19.24 -36.69
CA THR A 33 40.41 -17.95 -37.29
C THR A 33 41.87 -17.64 -36.95
N THR A 34 42.66 -17.27 -37.95
CA THR A 34 44.07 -16.89 -37.79
C THR A 34 44.22 -15.42 -38.18
N PRO A 35 44.51 -14.52 -37.22
CA PRO A 35 44.82 -13.13 -37.54
C PRO A 35 46.04 -13.05 -38.45
N ALA A 36 46.01 -12.14 -39.40
CA ALA A 36 47.14 -11.88 -40.27
C ALA A 36 48.17 -11.02 -39.52
N THR A 37 49.43 -11.42 -39.60
CA THR A 37 50.55 -10.76 -38.96
C THR A 37 51.61 -10.32 -39.96
N LEU A 38 52.26 -9.20 -39.68
CA LEU A 38 53.38 -8.67 -40.44
C LEU A 38 54.59 -8.51 -39.51
N ASP A 39 55.70 -9.17 -39.83
CA ASP A 39 56.95 -8.96 -39.11
C ASP A 39 57.62 -7.64 -39.52
N GLU A 40 58.18 -6.92 -38.55
CA GLU A 40 58.80 -5.60 -38.72
C GLU A 40 59.87 -5.52 -39.83
N GLN A 41 60.54 -6.63 -40.13
CA GLN A 41 61.60 -6.73 -41.14
C GLN A 41 61.13 -7.41 -42.44
N SER A 42 59.87 -7.84 -42.50
CA SER A 42 59.28 -8.57 -43.62
C SER A 42 58.20 -7.72 -44.29
N THR A 43 58.12 -7.80 -45.61
CA THR A 43 56.97 -7.27 -46.36
C THR A 43 55.91 -8.35 -46.62
N ALA A 44 56.14 -9.58 -46.15
CA ALA A 44 55.24 -10.70 -46.36
C ALA A 44 54.22 -10.84 -45.21
N LEU A 45 52.95 -10.92 -45.57
CA LEU A 45 51.84 -11.11 -44.63
C LEU A 45 51.65 -12.60 -44.32
N SER A 46 51.59 -12.98 -43.05
CA SER A 46 51.38 -14.37 -42.63
C SER A 46 50.03 -14.54 -41.94
N PRO A 47 49.12 -15.42 -42.38
CA PRO A 47 49.13 -16.16 -43.65
C PRO A 47 48.99 -15.23 -44.87
N GLY A 48 49.45 -15.68 -46.05
CA GLY A 48 49.28 -14.95 -47.32
C GLY A 48 50.55 -14.55 -48.05
N GLU A 49 51.72 -15.02 -47.60
CA GLU A 49 53.04 -14.60 -48.13
C GLU A 49 53.19 -14.88 -49.63
N ALA A 50 52.49 -15.89 -50.14
CA ALA A 50 52.59 -16.32 -51.54
C ALA A 50 51.90 -15.38 -52.54
N PHE A 51 50.99 -14.50 -52.10
CA PHE A 51 50.17 -13.69 -53.01
C PHE A 51 49.92 -12.25 -52.56
N THR A 52 50.36 -11.85 -51.35
CA THR A 52 50.25 -10.47 -50.87
C THR A 52 51.57 -9.92 -50.35
N THR A 53 51.79 -8.63 -50.54
CA THR A 53 52.91 -7.86 -49.98
C THR A 53 52.40 -6.61 -49.27
N ALA A 54 52.92 -6.30 -48.10
CA ALA A 54 52.64 -5.07 -47.37
C ALA A 54 53.63 -3.96 -47.77
N GLU A 55 53.11 -2.78 -48.11
CA GLU A 55 53.88 -1.58 -48.48
C GLU A 55 53.63 -0.47 -47.44
N PRO A 56 54.67 0.15 -46.84
CA PRO A 56 54.49 1.23 -45.86
C PRO A 56 53.93 2.51 -46.50
N ILE A 57 53.17 3.28 -45.72
CA ILE A 57 52.58 4.56 -46.15
C ILE A 57 53.37 5.74 -45.54
N GLU A 58 54.23 6.37 -46.33
CA GLU A 58 55.23 7.35 -45.84
C GLU A 58 54.67 8.75 -45.50
N ASN A 59 53.41 9.06 -45.83
CA ASN A 59 52.86 10.43 -45.77
C ASN A 59 51.82 10.71 -44.67
N PHE A 60 51.61 9.79 -43.71
CA PHE A 60 50.56 9.93 -42.69
C PHE A 60 51.12 10.14 -41.28
N ALA A 61 51.55 11.38 -40.98
CA ALA A 61 51.83 11.87 -39.62
C ALA A 61 52.66 10.92 -38.71
N ASN A 62 53.68 10.24 -39.26
CA ASN A 62 54.52 9.26 -38.57
C ASN A 62 53.77 8.09 -37.91
N ARG A 63 52.56 7.74 -38.40
CA ARG A 63 51.79 6.58 -37.95
C ARG A 63 52.27 5.31 -38.66
N PRO A 64 52.28 4.14 -38.00
CA PRO A 64 52.73 2.89 -38.59
C PRO A 64 51.64 2.26 -39.49
N LEU A 65 51.37 2.90 -40.63
CA LEU A 65 50.36 2.45 -41.61
C LEU A 65 51.00 1.68 -42.75
N VAL A 66 50.33 0.62 -43.19
CA VAL A 66 50.69 -0.18 -44.37
C VAL A 66 49.48 -0.32 -45.31
N SER A 67 49.74 -0.58 -46.59
CA SER A 67 48.75 -1.10 -47.53
C SER A 67 49.10 -2.54 -47.90
N VAL A 68 48.10 -3.40 -48.07
CA VAL A 68 48.32 -4.79 -48.49
C VAL A 68 47.99 -4.91 -49.97
N ARG A 69 48.93 -5.40 -50.78
CA ARG A 69 48.86 -5.35 -52.24
C ARG A 69 49.10 -6.72 -52.88
N ALA A 70 48.39 -6.98 -53.98
CA ALA A 70 48.63 -8.10 -54.89
C ALA A 70 48.59 -7.58 -56.34
N GLY A 71 49.75 -7.47 -56.99
CA GLY A 71 49.86 -6.94 -58.36
C GLY A 71 49.39 -5.48 -58.48
N LYS A 72 48.24 -5.24 -59.12
CA LYS A 72 47.62 -3.90 -59.25
C LYS A 72 46.48 -3.64 -58.26
N GLY A 73 46.12 -4.63 -57.45
CA GLY A 73 45.02 -4.55 -56.49
C GLY A 73 45.50 -4.31 -55.06
N TYR A 74 44.80 -3.46 -54.33
CA TYR A 74 44.97 -3.20 -52.90
C TYR A 74 43.83 -3.84 -52.11
N LEU A 75 44.14 -4.45 -50.97
CA LEU A 75 43.14 -4.91 -50.02
C LEU A 75 42.37 -3.69 -49.50
N SER A 76 41.05 -3.74 -49.64
CA SER A 76 40.16 -2.64 -49.30
C SER A 76 39.22 -3.03 -48.18
N SER A 77 39.11 -2.13 -47.20
CA SER A 77 38.15 -2.22 -46.09
C SER A 77 37.05 -1.17 -46.20
N ARG A 78 36.61 -0.84 -47.42
CA ARG A 78 35.51 0.13 -47.63
C ARG A 78 34.22 -0.31 -46.95
N GLU A 79 33.90 -1.59 -47.05
CA GLU A 79 32.79 -2.20 -46.33
C GLU A 79 33.26 -2.75 -44.97
N GLN A 80 32.45 -2.57 -43.93
CA GLN A 80 32.81 -3.00 -42.57
C GLN A 80 32.87 -4.53 -42.42
N THR A 81 32.06 -5.25 -43.21
CA THR A 81 31.84 -6.70 -43.05
C THR A 81 32.57 -7.57 -44.07
N LEU A 82 33.19 -6.96 -45.09
CA LEU A 82 33.88 -7.68 -46.15
C LEU A 82 35.16 -6.93 -46.56
N PHE A 83 36.18 -7.67 -46.96
CA PHE A 83 37.28 -7.09 -47.72
C PHE A 83 37.06 -7.30 -49.21
N ASP A 84 37.50 -6.33 -50.00
CA ASP A 84 37.51 -6.37 -51.46
C ASP A 84 38.88 -5.96 -52.00
N VAL A 85 39.07 -5.97 -53.32
CA VAL A 85 40.29 -5.55 -53.99
C VAL A 85 40.02 -4.28 -54.80
N ALA A 86 40.65 -3.18 -54.42
CA ALA A 86 40.53 -1.88 -55.10
C ALA A 86 41.74 -1.57 -55.99
N PRO A 87 41.57 -0.84 -57.11
CA PRO A 87 42.68 -0.48 -58.00
C PRO A 87 43.53 0.70 -57.50
N LEU A 88 43.09 1.40 -56.44
CA LEU A 88 43.73 2.59 -55.89
C LEU A 88 43.80 2.49 -54.36
N CYS A 89 44.94 2.87 -53.79
CA CYS A 89 45.13 2.95 -52.35
C CYS A 89 44.65 4.31 -51.83
N ALA A 90 43.59 4.30 -51.02
CA ALA A 90 43.08 5.46 -50.29
C ALA A 90 42.96 5.10 -48.80
N THR A 91 42.27 5.94 -48.03
CA THR A 91 42.18 5.83 -46.57
C THR A 91 41.64 4.47 -46.09
N TRP A 92 40.74 3.84 -46.84
CA TRP A 92 40.15 2.53 -46.50
C TRP A 92 41.04 1.33 -46.86
N GLU A 93 42.10 1.53 -47.63
CA GLU A 93 43.10 0.53 -47.99
C GLU A 93 44.34 0.61 -47.08
N HIS A 94 44.35 1.56 -46.14
CA HIS A 94 45.37 1.67 -45.11
C HIS A 94 45.01 0.80 -43.91
N PHE A 95 45.99 0.06 -43.41
CA PHE A 95 45.90 -0.75 -42.21
C PHE A 95 46.94 -0.28 -41.20
N LEU A 96 46.52 -0.06 -39.96
CA LEU A 96 47.41 0.27 -38.86
C LEU A 96 48.08 -0.99 -38.33
N LEU A 97 49.41 -0.94 -38.18
CA LEU A 97 50.17 -1.97 -37.49
C LEU A 97 49.95 -1.85 -35.99
N LEU A 98 49.34 -2.87 -35.40
CA LEU A 98 48.99 -2.94 -33.99
C LEU A 98 49.92 -3.94 -33.27
N SER A 99 50.52 -3.50 -32.17
CA SER A 99 51.34 -4.38 -31.31
C SER A 99 50.49 -5.52 -30.71
N PRO A 100 51.02 -6.76 -30.63
CA PRO A 100 50.31 -7.86 -30.01
C PRO A 100 49.86 -7.63 -28.58
N GLU A 101 50.58 -6.80 -27.83
CA GLU A 101 50.27 -6.47 -26.43
C GLU A 101 48.91 -5.76 -26.30
N LEU A 102 48.52 -4.99 -27.31
CA LEU A 102 47.28 -4.21 -27.35
C LEU A 102 46.06 -5.07 -27.67
N LEU A 103 46.25 -6.26 -28.27
CA LEU A 103 45.14 -7.10 -28.71
C LEU A 103 44.22 -7.50 -27.55
N SER A 104 44.80 -7.86 -26.41
CA SER A 104 44.04 -8.27 -25.22
C SER A 104 43.24 -7.10 -24.61
N ILE A 105 43.82 -5.89 -24.63
CA ILE A 105 43.20 -4.66 -24.15
C ILE A 105 42.02 -4.28 -25.05
N LEU A 106 42.22 -4.26 -26.37
CA LEU A 106 41.18 -3.92 -27.33
C LEU A 106 40.03 -4.92 -27.32
N ARG A 107 40.32 -6.23 -27.18
CA ARG A 107 39.28 -7.24 -26.99
C ARG A 107 38.42 -6.92 -25.77
N ASP A 108 39.03 -6.71 -24.60
CA ASP A 108 38.27 -6.48 -23.38
C ASP A 108 37.44 -5.19 -23.49
N LEU A 109 38.02 -4.12 -24.04
CA LEU A 109 37.33 -2.85 -24.25
C LEU A 109 36.11 -2.96 -25.17
N THR A 110 36.20 -3.79 -26.22
CA THR A 110 35.15 -3.91 -27.26
C THR A 110 34.10 -4.99 -26.95
N GLU A 111 34.43 -6.00 -26.15
CA GLU A 111 33.50 -7.08 -25.77
C GLU A 111 32.73 -6.78 -24.47
N GLN A 112 33.33 -6.04 -23.54
CA GLN A 112 32.70 -5.69 -22.27
C GLN A 112 32.03 -4.33 -22.34
N GLU A 113 30.99 -4.16 -21.54
CA GLU A 113 30.39 -2.84 -21.30
C GLU A 113 31.09 -2.15 -20.12
N TRP A 114 31.10 -0.83 -20.11
CA TRP A 114 31.87 -0.06 -19.15
C TRP A 114 31.07 1.08 -18.54
N TYR A 115 31.44 1.44 -17.31
CA TYR A 115 31.10 2.69 -16.65
C TYR A 115 32.33 3.60 -16.58
N CYS A 116 32.10 4.91 -16.71
CA CYS A 116 33.06 5.95 -16.32
C CYS A 116 32.45 6.72 -15.15
N LYS A 117 33.03 6.60 -13.95
CA LYS A 117 32.40 7.04 -12.69
C LYS A 117 31.01 6.38 -12.56
N ALA A 118 29.94 7.15 -12.37
CA ALA A 118 28.57 6.64 -12.31
C ALA A 118 27.87 6.52 -13.68
N ARG A 119 28.50 6.97 -14.77
CA ARG A 119 27.85 7.01 -16.10
C ARG A 119 28.18 5.76 -16.91
N PHE A 120 27.16 5.06 -17.38
CA PHE A 120 27.32 3.98 -18.36
C PHE A 120 27.80 4.55 -19.70
N VAL A 121 28.86 3.97 -20.26
CA VAL A 121 29.46 4.43 -21.53
C VAL A 121 29.43 3.37 -22.64
N GLY A 122 28.87 2.19 -22.37
CA GLY A 122 28.74 1.11 -23.35
C GLY A 122 30.07 0.40 -23.61
N ARG A 123 30.16 -0.22 -24.79
CA ARG A 123 31.38 -0.88 -25.26
C ARG A 123 32.26 0.11 -26.01
N ALA A 124 33.56 -0.12 -26.01
CA ALA A 124 34.44 0.64 -26.86
C ALA A 124 34.17 0.30 -28.33
N THR A 125 34.38 1.27 -29.21
CA THR A 125 34.41 1.05 -30.66
C THR A 125 35.77 1.43 -31.18
N CYS A 126 36.24 0.73 -32.21
CA CYS A 126 37.44 1.12 -32.92
C CYS A 126 37.05 1.56 -34.32
N ALA A 127 37.44 2.78 -34.71
CA ALA A 127 37.17 3.34 -36.02
C ALA A 127 38.20 4.43 -36.32
N GLU A 128 38.52 4.62 -37.60
CA GLU A 128 39.53 5.58 -38.06
C GLU A 128 40.89 5.38 -37.37
N HIS A 129 41.21 4.13 -37.02
CA HIS A 129 42.38 3.74 -36.23
C HIS A 129 42.45 4.38 -34.83
N HIS A 130 41.31 4.73 -34.25
CA HIS A 130 41.20 5.23 -32.89
C HIS A 130 40.26 4.35 -32.06
N VAL A 131 40.50 4.31 -30.76
CA VAL A 131 39.61 3.69 -29.78
C VAL A 131 38.73 4.77 -29.19
N HIS A 132 37.42 4.56 -29.26
CA HIS A 132 36.39 5.44 -28.75
C HIS A 132 35.65 4.74 -27.61
N LEU A 133 35.63 5.36 -26.42
CA LEU A 133 34.85 4.88 -25.28
C LEU A 133 34.27 6.07 -24.52
N GLY A 134 32.94 6.14 -24.45
CA GLY A 134 32.23 7.30 -23.92
C GLY A 134 32.56 8.57 -24.70
N GLY A 135 33.01 9.61 -24.00
CA GLY A 135 33.43 10.89 -24.59
C GLY A 135 34.91 10.98 -24.96
N HIS A 136 35.66 9.88 -24.85
CA HIS A 136 37.12 9.88 -25.02
C HIS A 136 37.55 9.16 -26.30
N LYS A 137 38.66 9.63 -26.90
CA LYS A 137 39.26 9.10 -28.13
C LYS A 137 40.77 8.98 -27.96
N TRP A 138 41.34 7.83 -28.28
CA TRP A 138 42.79 7.58 -28.25
C TRP A 138 43.27 6.94 -29.55
N PRO A 139 44.44 7.33 -30.10
CA PRO A 139 45.09 6.59 -31.19
C PRO A 139 45.37 5.16 -30.75
N ALA A 140 44.95 4.17 -31.54
CA ALA A 140 45.02 2.76 -31.13
C ALA A 140 46.46 2.30 -30.90
N GLU A 141 47.42 2.78 -31.70
CA GLU A 141 48.84 2.45 -31.62
C GLU A 141 49.58 3.05 -30.42
N GLN A 142 49.04 4.10 -29.78
CA GLN A 142 49.63 4.78 -28.63
C GLN A 142 48.92 4.47 -27.31
N LEU A 143 47.87 3.63 -27.35
CA LEU A 143 47.03 3.35 -26.20
C LEU A 143 47.84 2.63 -25.11
N GLN A 144 47.92 3.24 -23.94
CA GLN A 144 48.44 2.61 -22.74
C GLN A 144 47.28 2.26 -21.80
N ALA A 145 47.36 1.10 -21.16
CA ALA A 145 46.33 0.63 -20.25
C ALA A 145 46.91 -0.02 -18.99
N GLU A 146 46.26 0.23 -17.86
CA GLU A 146 46.55 -0.43 -16.58
C GLU A 146 45.27 -1.09 -16.08
N ARG A 147 45.33 -2.41 -15.85
CA ARG A 147 44.18 -3.18 -15.35
C ARG A 147 44.33 -3.49 -13.86
N LYS A 148 43.30 -3.20 -13.09
CA LYS A 148 43.21 -3.57 -11.66
C LYS A 148 41.81 -4.09 -11.34
N GLY A 149 41.68 -5.41 -11.21
CA GLY A 149 40.40 -6.07 -10.98
C GLY A 149 39.41 -5.79 -12.11
N ASP A 150 38.28 -5.18 -11.77
CA ASP A 150 37.22 -4.77 -12.71
C ASP A 150 37.44 -3.40 -13.34
N THR A 151 38.56 -2.74 -13.02
CA THR A 151 38.88 -1.42 -13.57
C THR A 151 39.97 -1.49 -14.63
N ILE A 152 39.83 -0.66 -15.66
CA ILE A 152 40.87 -0.39 -16.66
C ILE A 152 41.10 1.12 -16.74
N THR A 153 42.36 1.54 -16.63
CA THR A 153 42.75 2.95 -16.76
C THR A 153 43.47 3.13 -18.07
N LEU A 154 43.02 4.08 -18.89
CA LEU A 154 43.53 4.35 -20.23
C LEU A 154 44.18 5.73 -20.32
N TRP A 155 45.29 5.84 -21.04
CA TRP A 155 45.97 7.10 -21.37
C TRP A 155 46.85 6.95 -22.61
N THR A 156 47.45 8.05 -23.09
CA THR A 156 48.52 8.04 -24.10
C THR A 156 49.61 9.03 -23.67
N ASP A 157 50.79 8.98 -24.29
CA ASP A 157 51.83 9.97 -24.01
C ASP A 157 51.42 11.39 -24.44
N ALA A 158 50.62 11.51 -25.52
CA ALA A 158 50.10 12.78 -26.01
C ALA A 158 48.96 13.33 -25.15
N THR A 159 48.19 12.46 -24.48
CA THR A 159 47.12 12.81 -23.54
C THR A 159 47.34 12.05 -22.22
N PRO A 160 48.20 12.55 -21.32
CA PRO A 160 48.59 11.83 -20.11
C PRO A 160 47.49 11.79 -19.03
N GLU A 161 46.34 12.42 -19.27
CA GLU A 161 45.17 12.30 -18.40
C GLU A 161 44.69 10.85 -18.35
N LYS A 162 44.79 10.25 -17.17
CA LYS A 162 44.36 8.87 -16.91
C LYS A 162 42.86 8.81 -16.69
N VAL A 163 42.16 8.06 -17.53
CA VAL A 163 40.70 7.85 -17.42
C VAL A 163 40.43 6.40 -17.01
N THR A 164 39.73 6.22 -15.88
CA THR A 164 39.41 4.90 -15.34
C THR A 164 37.97 4.50 -15.66
N PHE A 165 37.82 3.28 -16.17
CA PHE A 165 36.56 2.63 -16.48
C PHE A 165 36.37 1.39 -15.61
N THR A 166 35.12 1.08 -15.26
CA THR A 166 34.74 -0.13 -14.49
C THR A 166 33.86 -1.03 -15.34
N ALA A 167 34.15 -2.33 -15.37
CA ALA A 167 33.40 -3.30 -16.16
C ALA A 167 31.93 -3.46 -15.69
N CYS A 168 31.03 -3.71 -16.64
CA CYS A 168 29.61 -4.02 -16.42
C CYS A 168 29.25 -5.33 -17.17
N PRO A 169 28.77 -6.37 -16.45
CA PRO A 169 28.68 -6.47 -14.99
C PRO A 169 30.07 -6.52 -14.33
N SER A 170 30.16 -6.05 -13.09
CA SER A 170 31.36 -6.24 -12.27
C SER A 170 31.43 -7.68 -11.76
N ARG A 171 32.60 -8.16 -11.35
CA ARG A 171 32.76 -9.49 -10.71
C ARG A 171 31.91 -9.62 -9.47
N VAL A 172 31.76 -8.54 -8.70
CA VAL A 172 30.91 -8.52 -7.51
C VAL A 172 29.44 -8.75 -7.91
N LEU A 173 28.94 -8.05 -8.94
CA LEU A 173 27.57 -8.26 -9.41
C LEU A 173 27.35 -9.68 -9.95
N SER A 174 28.31 -10.21 -10.72
CA SER A 174 28.24 -11.59 -11.20
C SER A 174 28.22 -12.60 -10.05
N GLY A 175 29.05 -12.41 -9.02
CA GLY A 175 29.05 -13.27 -7.83
C GLY A 175 27.70 -13.26 -7.09
N LEU A 176 27.10 -12.08 -6.90
CA LEU A 176 25.77 -11.96 -6.28
C LEU A 176 24.68 -12.70 -7.08
N VAL A 177 24.75 -12.62 -8.42
CA VAL A 177 23.82 -13.33 -9.31
C VAL A 177 24.04 -14.84 -9.22
N GLU A 178 25.29 -15.32 -9.21
CA GLU A 178 25.64 -16.74 -9.06
C GLU A 178 25.15 -17.30 -7.71
N ASP A 179 25.39 -16.57 -6.62
CA ASP A 179 24.93 -16.96 -5.28
C ASP A 179 23.39 -17.07 -5.22
N LEU A 180 22.69 -16.08 -5.78
CA LEU A 180 21.23 -16.09 -5.81
C LEU A 180 20.67 -17.23 -6.69
N LEU A 181 21.30 -17.50 -7.84
CA LEU A 181 20.95 -18.64 -8.69
C LEU A 181 21.15 -19.97 -7.94
N HIS A 182 22.24 -20.10 -7.19
CA HIS A 182 22.50 -21.28 -6.36
C HIS A 182 21.41 -21.47 -5.28
N LEU A 183 20.97 -20.39 -4.61
CA LEU A 183 19.87 -20.47 -3.64
C LEU A 183 18.54 -20.93 -4.27
N LEU A 184 18.25 -20.46 -5.49
CA LEU A 184 17.08 -20.88 -6.26
C LEU A 184 17.14 -22.36 -6.66
N GLN A 185 18.30 -22.83 -7.12
CA GLN A 185 18.51 -24.23 -7.53
C GLN A 185 18.43 -25.20 -6.35
N THR A 186 18.98 -24.80 -5.20
CA THR A 186 18.97 -25.60 -3.97
C THR A 186 17.65 -25.55 -3.19
N LYS A 187 16.67 -24.74 -3.65
CA LYS A 187 15.35 -24.55 -3.02
C LYS A 187 15.46 -24.16 -1.53
N THR A 188 16.47 -23.38 -1.19
CA THR A 188 16.71 -22.91 0.18
C THR A 188 15.80 -21.74 0.58
N LEU A 189 15.34 -20.97 -0.41
CA LEU A 189 14.37 -19.89 -0.22
C LEU A 189 12.98 -20.46 0.09
N ARG A 190 12.37 -20.00 1.20
CA ARG A 190 11.06 -20.47 1.66
C ARG A 190 9.99 -19.42 1.36
N PRO A 191 9.07 -19.64 0.41
CA PRO A 191 8.04 -18.66 0.06
C PRO A 191 7.11 -18.32 1.22
N THR A 192 6.88 -19.28 2.12
CA THR A 192 5.97 -19.13 3.26
C THR A 192 6.43 -18.12 4.32
N THR A 193 7.66 -17.61 4.23
CA THR A 193 8.20 -16.66 5.22
C THR A 193 7.86 -15.21 4.95
N THR A 194 7.24 -14.89 3.80
CA THR A 194 6.86 -13.51 3.45
C THR A 194 5.54 -13.49 2.68
N PRO A 195 4.61 -12.56 3.01
CA PRO A 195 3.38 -12.36 2.23
C PRO A 195 3.60 -11.44 1.00
N TRP A 196 4.80 -10.89 0.83
CA TRP A 196 5.04 -9.77 -0.09
C TRP A 196 5.72 -10.15 -1.41
N ALA A 197 6.16 -11.40 -1.57
CA ALA A 197 6.96 -11.81 -2.72
C ALA A 197 6.81 -13.30 -3.01
N THR A 198 6.98 -13.64 -4.29
CA THR A 198 7.02 -15.01 -4.81
C THR A 198 8.39 -15.34 -5.41
N LEU A 199 8.67 -16.62 -5.63
CA LEU A 199 9.90 -17.03 -6.32
C LEU A 199 9.88 -16.66 -7.80
N GLU A 200 8.71 -16.50 -8.42
CA GLU A 200 8.59 -16.05 -9.80
C GLU A 200 9.03 -14.59 -9.96
N ASP A 201 8.67 -13.71 -9.02
CA ASP A 201 9.15 -12.33 -9.00
C ASP A 201 10.69 -12.29 -9.01
N LEU A 202 11.33 -13.16 -8.23
CA LEU A 202 12.79 -13.25 -8.17
C LEU A 202 13.41 -13.74 -9.48
N ARG A 203 12.81 -14.75 -10.12
CA ARG A 203 13.26 -15.26 -11.43
C ARG A 203 13.13 -14.20 -12.52
N GLU A 204 12.03 -13.46 -12.51
CA GLU A 204 11.80 -12.38 -13.47
C GLU A 204 12.88 -11.30 -13.35
N GLN A 205 13.17 -10.82 -12.14
CA GLN A 205 14.17 -9.78 -11.93
C GLN A 205 15.59 -10.27 -12.27
N LEU A 206 15.91 -11.54 -12.00
CA LEU A 206 17.18 -12.14 -12.43
C LEU A 206 17.32 -12.18 -13.96
N LEU A 207 16.24 -12.51 -14.67
CA LEU A 207 16.23 -12.49 -16.14
C LEU A 207 16.41 -11.06 -16.66
N ARG A 208 15.73 -10.08 -16.07
CA ARG A 208 15.89 -8.67 -16.45
C ARG A 208 17.34 -8.20 -16.27
N LEU A 209 17.97 -8.57 -15.15
CA LEU A 209 19.36 -8.19 -14.85
C LEU A 209 20.35 -8.89 -15.79
N SER A 210 20.13 -10.15 -16.16
CA SER A 210 21.03 -10.87 -17.07
C SER A 210 21.03 -10.27 -18.48
N VAL A 211 19.91 -9.69 -18.91
CA VAL A 211 19.79 -8.95 -20.18
C VAL A 211 20.36 -7.54 -20.06
N THR A 212 20.13 -6.86 -18.94
CA THR A 212 20.52 -5.46 -18.73
C THR A 212 21.26 -5.28 -17.40
N PRO A 213 22.54 -5.69 -17.31
CA PRO A 213 23.32 -5.67 -16.06
C PRO A 213 23.59 -4.26 -15.51
N ARG A 214 23.37 -3.23 -16.34
CA ARG A 214 23.49 -1.81 -15.98
C ARG A 214 22.26 -1.23 -15.28
N ASP A 215 21.14 -1.95 -15.26
CA ASP A 215 19.89 -1.43 -14.70
C ASP A 215 19.91 -1.46 -13.16
N THR A 216 20.18 -0.30 -12.57
CA THR A 216 20.22 -0.12 -11.13
C THR A 216 18.86 -0.36 -10.47
N ASN A 217 17.74 -0.13 -11.17
CA ASN A 217 16.41 -0.39 -10.62
C ASN A 217 16.18 -1.89 -10.45
N THR A 218 16.61 -2.72 -11.40
CA THR A 218 16.55 -4.17 -11.24
C THR A 218 17.40 -4.64 -10.06
N CYS A 219 18.60 -4.06 -9.83
CA CYS A 219 19.39 -4.32 -8.62
C CYS A 219 18.62 -3.95 -7.33
N ILE A 220 17.92 -2.81 -7.29
CA ILE A 220 17.10 -2.39 -6.15
C ILE A 220 15.96 -3.37 -5.90
N HIS A 221 15.29 -3.84 -6.95
CA HIS A 221 14.23 -4.84 -6.85
C HIS A 221 14.76 -6.19 -6.35
N LEU A 222 15.89 -6.66 -6.86
CA LEU A 222 16.55 -7.87 -6.36
C LEU A 222 16.96 -7.72 -4.90
N ALA A 223 17.50 -6.56 -4.50
CA ALA A 223 17.84 -6.28 -3.12
C ALA A 223 16.61 -6.41 -2.20
N ARG A 224 15.48 -5.81 -2.59
CA ARG A 224 14.20 -5.93 -1.88
C ARG A 224 13.76 -7.38 -1.77
N LEU A 225 13.74 -8.13 -2.88
CA LEU A 225 13.26 -9.51 -2.90
C LEU A 225 14.15 -10.41 -2.03
N CYS A 226 15.47 -10.28 -2.13
CA CYS A 226 16.43 -10.97 -1.27
C CYS A 226 16.14 -10.67 0.22
N ALA A 227 15.90 -9.42 0.58
CA ALA A 227 15.57 -9.02 1.94
C ALA A 227 14.23 -9.63 2.42
N LEU A 228 13.21 -9.68 1.56
CA LEU A 228 11.93 -10.31 1.87
C LEU A 228 12.06 -11.82 2.12
N PHE A 229 12.99 -12.49 1.44
CA PHE A 229 13.36 -13.89 1.70
C PHE A 229 14.42 -14.07 2.81
N GLY A 230 14.78 -13.00 3.52
CA GLY A 230 15.74 -13.04 4.63
C GLY A 230 17.20 -13.21 4.21
N GLN A 231 17.54 -13.03 2.93
CA GLN A 231 18.90 -13.06 2.40
C GLN A 231 19.55 -11.67 2.50
N TRP A 232 19.89 -11.27 3.73
CA TRP A 232 20.33 -9.91 4.04
C TRP A 232 21.64 -9.51 3.38
N GLU A 233 22.61 -10.43 3.27
CA GLU A 233 23.91 -10.16 2.64
C GLU A 233 23.77 -9.92 1.13
N LEU A 234 22.97 -10.74 0.44
CA LEU A 234 22.65 -10.52 -0.97
C LEU A 234 21.88 -9.22 -1.17
N ALA A 235 20.94 -8.90 -0.28
CA ALA A 235 20.20 -7.65 -0.33
C ALA A 235 21.12 -6.43 -0.22
N ASP A 236 22.02 -6.42 0.75
CA ASP A 236 23.01 -5.34 0.93
C ASP A 236 23.98 -5.25 -0.26
N GLY A 237 24.42 -6.39 -0.79
CA GLY A 237 25.27 -6.47 -1.98
C GLY A 237 24.63 -5.81 -3.20
N PHE A 238 23.41 -6.22 -3.56
CA PHE A 238 22.70 -5.63 -4.71
C PHE A 238 22.41 -4.15 -4.51
N LEU A 239 22.02 -3.73 -3.29
CA LEU A 239 21.77 -2.31 -3.00
C LEU A 239 23.05 -1.49 -3.05
N THR A 240 24.18 -2.05 -2.61
CA THR A 240 25.50 -1.41 -2.71
C THR A 240 25.91 -1.20 -4.16
N ILE A 241 25.70 -2.19 -5.04
CA ILE A 241 25.93 -2.02 -6.48
C ILE A 241 25.07 -0.90 -7.06
N ALA A 242 23.78 -0.85 -6.71
CA ALA A 242 22.91 0.24 -7.17
C ALA A 242 23.42 1.61 -6.71
N ARG A 243 23.82 1.74 -5.43
CA ARG A 243 24.35 2.99 -4.85
C ARG A 243 25.67 3.47 -5.44
N GLN A 244 26.46 2.60 -6.07
CA GLN A 244 27.70 3.00 -6.76
C GLN A 244 27.41 3.80 -8.04
N HIS A 245 26.24 3.56 -8.65
CA HIS A 245 25.87 4.13 -9.94
C HIS A 245 24.66 5.07 -9.86
N ASP A 246 24.04 5.19 -8.69
CA ASP A 246 22.85 6.01 -8.43
C ASP A 246 22.97 6.72 -7.08
N THR A 247 22.79 8.04 -7.09
CA THR A 247 23.01 8.93 -5.93
C THR A 247 21.71 9.36 -5.25
N ARG A 248 20.56 8.77 -5.62
CA ARG A 248 19.27 9.08 -4.99
C ARG A 248 19.32 8.84 -3.47
N SER A 249 18.81 9.81 -2.71
CA SER A 249 18.73 9.76 -1.23
C SER A 249 17.92 8.57 -0.72
N GLU A 250 16.95 8.12 -1.51
CA GLU A 250 16.10 6.96 -1.27
C GLU A 250 16.93 5.69 -1.09
N LEU A 251 18.06 5.54 -1.77
CA LEU A 251 18.91 4.36 -1.63
C LEU A 251 19.64 4.31 -0.29
N GLN A 252 19.95 5.47 0.29
CA GLN A 252 20.48 5.55 1.65
C GLN A 252 19.38 5.20 2.67
N TRP A 253 18.14 5.63 2.44
CA TRP A 253 17.00 5.24 3.27
C TRP A 253 16.76 3.72 3.23
N MET A 254 16.74 3.12 2.04
CA MET A 254 16.63 1.66 1.88
C MET A 254 17.76 0.91 2.61
N ALA A 255 18.99 1.43 2.56
CA ALA A 255 20.12 0.86 3.27
C ALA A 255 19.98 1.00 4.81
N ALA A 256 19.40 2.10 5.28
CA ALA A 256 19.07 2.29 6.69
C ALA A 256 18.05 1.24 7.17
N VAL A 257 17.03 0.95 6.36
CA VAL A 257 16.05 -0.12 6.63
C VAL A 257 16.73 -1.50 6.67
N LEU A 258 17.65 -1.83 5.75
CA LEU A 258 18.40 -3.09 5.82
C LEU A 258 19.28 -3.18 7.07
N ALA A 259 19.97 -2.10 7.43
CA ALA A 259 20.77 -2.05 8.65
C ALA A 259 19.92 -2.25 9.92
N LEU A 260 18.71 -1.67 9.94
CA LEU A 260 17.72 -1.92 11.00
C LEU A 260 17.34 -3.40 11.07
N ARG A 261 17.05 -4.02 9.92
CA ARG A 261 16.66 -5.45 9.83
C ARG A 261 17.76 -6.40 10.28
N THR A 262 19.02 -6.02 10.10
CA THR A 262 20.19 -6.78 10.56
C THR A 262 20.65 -6.39 11.98
N LYS A 263 19.88 -5.55 12.68
CA LYS A 263 20.15 -5.05 14.05
C LYS A 263 21.43 -4.22 14.17
N ASN A 264 21.92 -3.63 13.07
CA ASN A 264 23.04 -2.71 13.06
C ASN A 264 22.54 -1.27 13.27
N ASN A 265 22.17 -0.97 14.51
CA ASN A 265 21.52 0.27 14.91
C ASN A 265 22.35 1.53 14.59
N ASP A 266 23.66 1.49 14.81
CA ASP A 266 24.55 2.62 14.52
C ASP A 266 24.60 2.95 13.03
N THR A 267 24.66 1.90 12.19
CA THR A 267 24.67 2.06 10.74
C THR A 267 23.31 2.54 10.23
N ALA A 268 22.21 2.01 10.79
CA ALA A 268 20.87 2.47 10.49
C ALA A 268 20.69 3.97 10.82
N ALA A 269 21.17 4.41 11.98
CA ALA A 269 21.10 5.81 12.39
C ALA A 269 21.89 6.74 11.45
N LYS A 270 23.14 6.36 11.12
CA LYS A 270 24.00 7.14 10.20
C LYS A 270 23.39 7.23 8.79
N LEU A 271 22.89 6.13 8.25
CA LEU A 271 22.27 6.10 6.91
C LEU A 271 20.96 6.87 6.87
N MET A 272 20.16 6.81 7.94
CA MET A 272 18.95 7.62 8.09
C MET A 272 19.26 9.12 8.06
N GLU A 273 20.26 9.55 8.84
CA GLU A 273 20.69 10.95 8.87
C GLU A 273 21.21 11.41 7.49
N GLN A 274 22.04 10.59 6.84
CA GLN A 274 22.53 10.85 5.48
C GLN A 274 21.40 10.98 4.46
N ALA A 275 20.42 10.07 4.51
CA ALA A 275 19.28 10.09 3.60
C ALA A 275 18.46 11.38 3.74
N LEU A 276 18.16 11.77 4.98
CA LEU A 276 17.32 12.94 5.27
C LEU A 276 18.04 14.26 4.94
N THR A 277 19.32 14.38 5.28
CA THR A 277 20.14 15.55 4.93
C THR A 277 20.37 15.67 3.43
N SER A 278 20.52 14.54 2.70
CA SER A 278 20.68 14.55 1.24
C SER A 278 19.38 14.91 0.52
N ARG A 279 18.21 14.49 1.04
CA ARG A 279 16.90 14.79 0.44
C ARG A 279 16.47 16.23 0.67
N TYR A 280 16.85 16.81 1.82
CA TYR A 280 16.46 18.16 2.23
C TYR A 280 17.68 19.03 2.55
N PRO A 281 18.57 19.31 1.57
CA PRO A 281 19.84 19.99 1.82
C PRO A 281 19.68 21.44 2.34
N ASP A 282 18.56 22.10 2.01
CA ASP A 282 18.31 23.49 2.40
C ASP A 282 17.57 23.64 3.74
N ARG A 283 17.39 22.55 4.50
CA ARG A 283 16.64 22.54 5.77
C ARG A 283 17.54 22.12 6.92
N ASP A 284 17.49 22.86 8.02
CA ASP A 284 18.07 22.42 9.28
C ASP A 284 17.15 21.38 9.93
N LEU A 285 17.46 20.10 9.69
CA LEU A 285 16.76 18.97 10.30
C LEU A 285 17.42 18.52 11.62
N GLY A 286 18.53 19.12 12.06
CA GLY A 286 19.28 18.70 13.24
C GLY A 286 18.42 18.52 14.50
N PRO A 287 17.54 19.48 14.86
CA PRO A 287 16.64 19.36 16.00
C PRO A 287 15.65 18.18 15.90
N LEU A 288 15.23 17.82 14.68
CA LEU A 288 14.33 16.70 14.41
C LEU A 288 15.08 15.35 14.44
N LEU A 289 16.28 15.32 13.85
CA LEU A 289 17.08 14.10 13.68
C LEU A 289 17.78 13.66 14.95
N ALA A 290 18.33 14.59 15.74
CA ALA A 290 19.09 14.28 16.96
C ALA A 290 18.37 13.32 17.93
N PRO A 291 17.08 13.52 18.29
CA PRO A 291 16.37 12.58 19.14
C PRO A 291 16.15 11.22 18.46
N LEU A 292 15.84 11.19 17.15
CA LEU A 292 15.62 9.95 16.40
C LEU A 292 16.90 9.11 16.27
N VAL A 293 18.03 9.76 15.93
CA VAL A 293 19.35 9.15 15.85
C VAL A 293 19.76 8.55 17.19
N THR A 294 19.56 9.30 18.28
CA THR A 294 19.89 8.85 19.63
C THR A 294 19.07 7.62 20.03
N ARG A 295 17.74 7.65 19.79
CA ARG A 295 16.87 6.49 20.06
C ARG A 295 17.25 5.27 19.22
N GLN A 296 17.57 5.48 17.94
CA GLN A 296 18.02 4.41 17.05
C GLN A 296 19.31 3.76 17.57
N GLN A 297 20.32 4.56 17.91
CA GLN A 297 21.60 4.08 18.49
C GLN A 297 21.41 3.36 19.83
N ASN A 298 20.47 3.82 20.66
CA ASN A 298 20.11 3.16 21.91
C ASN A 298 19.39 1.81 21.73
N GLY A 299 19.05 1.45 20.49
CA GLY A 299 18.48 0.18 20.10
C GLY A 299 16.96 0.15 20.01
N GLU A 300 16.30 1.31 19.92
CA GLU A 300 14.91 1.40 19.49
C GLU A 300 14.80 1.39 17.96
N ASN A 301 13.61 1.07 17.44
CA ASN A 301 13.30 1.12 16.01
C ASN A 301 12.80 2.51 15.58
N ALA A 302 13.60 3.55 15.85
CA ALA A 302 13.20 4.95 15.67
C ALA A 302 12.95 5.36 14.21
N LEU A 303 13.47 4.60 13.22
CA LEU A 303 13.12 4.79 11.80
C LEU A 303 11.60 4.82 11.54
N LEU A 304 10.81 4.06 12.32
CA LEU A 304 9.35 4.04 12.19
C LEU A 304 8.70 5.40 12.48
N LEU A 305 9.36 6.28 13.25
CA LEU A 305 8.82 7.59 13.62
C LEU A 305 9.10 8.68 12.58
N VAL A 306 10.01 8.43 11.64
CA VAL A 306 10.47 9.43 10.65
C VAL A 306 9.32 9.99 9.81
N PRO A 307 8.38 9.18 9.26
CA PRO A 307 7.29 9.72 8.45
C PRO A 307 6.43 10.74 9.19
N ALA A 308 6.07 10.45 10.44
CA ALA A 308 5.28 11.36 11.28
C ALA A 308 6.08 12.62 11.66
N ALA A 309 7.38 12.45 11.94
CA ALA A 309 8.30 13.54 12.25
C ALA A 309 8.49 14.51 11.06
N LEU A 310 8.51 14.00 9.82
CA LEU A 310 8.56 14.84 8.63
C LEU A 310 7.22 15.54 8.36
N SER A 311 6.11 14.82 8.53
CA SER A 311 4.78 15.39 8.33
C SER A 311 4.49 16.55 9.28
N SER A 312 4.99 16.53 10.52
CA SER A 312 4.76 17.60 11.49
C SER A 312 5.42 18.94 11.10
N ILE A 313 6.40 18.90 10.20
CA ILE A 313 7.06 20.08 9.63
C ILE A 313 6.71 20.28 8.15
N GLY A 314 5.67 19.60 7.65
CA GLY A 314 5.18 19.76 6.28
C GLY A 314 6.07 19.17 5.19
N LEU A 315 6.91 18.18 5.53
CA LEU A 315 7.77 17.48 4.57
C LEU A 315 7.23 16.08 4.23
N PRO A 316 7.34 15.64 2.97
CA PRO A 316 6.88 14.32 2.58
C PRO A 316 7.82 13.22 3.10
N ALA A 317 7.26 12.06 3.45
CA ALA A 317 8.05 10.89 3.81
C ALA A 317 8.76 10.28 2.58
N PHE A 318 9.70 9.38 2.83
CA PHE A 318 10.17 8.48 1.78
C PHE A 318 9.07 7.47 1.47
N GLU A 319 8.79 7.27 0.18
CA GLU A 319 7.95 6.18 -0.29
C GLU A 319 8.87 5.22 -1.03
N THR A 320 9.16 4.07 -0.41
CA THR A 320 10.14 3.15 -0.96
C THR A 320 9.63 1.72 -1.07
N PRO A 321 10.14 0.93 -2.03
CA PRO A 321 9.85 -0.49 -2.08
C PRO A 321 10.26 -1.25 -0.80
N PHE A 322 11.11 -0.66 0.05
CA PHE A 322 11.61 -1.26 1.28
C PHE A 322 10.69 -1.03 2.48
N ASP A 323 9.63 -0.22 2.36
CA ASP A 323 8.70 0.01 3.46
C ASP A 323 7.98 -1.28 3.88
N MET A 324 7.78 -2.23 2.94
CA MET A 324 7.31 -3.59 3.24
C MET A 324 8.28 -4.41 4.11
N LEU A 325 9.55 -4.02 4.21
CA LEU A 325 10.47 -4.64 5.16
C LEU A 325 10.27 -4.11 6.57
N LEU A 326 9.50 -3.07 6.79
CA LEU A 326 9.17 -2.65 8.14
C LEU A 326 8.15 -3.58 8.80
N MET A 327 7.55 -4.51 8.04
CA MET A 327 6.57 -5.48 8.55
C MET A 327 6.49 -6.81 7.79
N PRO A 328 6.36 -7.96 8.47
CA PRO A 328 6.54 -8.09 9.90
C PRO A 328 8.04 -7.93 10.22
N MET A 329 8.35 -7.20 11.28
CA MET A 329 9.72 -7.06 11.77
C MET A 329 9.76 -7.26 13.28
N ARG A 330 10.90 -7.74 13.80
CA ARG A 330 11.06 -7.88 15.25
C ARG A 330 11.16 -6.49 15.88
N LEU A 331 10.22 -6.18 16.76
CA LEU A 331 10.25 -5.00 17.61
C LEU A 331 11.31 -5.17 18.70
N ALA A 332 12.08 -4.12 18.95
CA ALA A 332 13.02 -4.09 20.06
C ALA A 332 12.28 -4.01 21.40
N ALA A 333 12.81 -4.71 22.42
CA ALA A 333 12.26 -4.67 23.78
C ALA A 333 12.26 -3.24 24.38
N LYS A 334 13.17 -2.39 23.91
CA LYS A 334 13.31 -0.98 24.34
C LYS A 334 12.32 -0.03 23.67
N ASN A 335 11.58 -0.47 22.65
CA ASN A 335 10.65 0.40 21.93
C ASN A 335 9.59 0.96 22.87
N GLY A 336 9.48 2.29 22.87
CA GLY A 336 8.40 2.99 23.56
C GLY A 336 7.00 2.71 22.97
N PRO A 337 5.93 3.12 23.68
CA PRO A 337 4.55 2.97 23.20
C PRO A 337 4.26 3.68 21.89
N ASP A 338 4.97 4.78 21.60
CA ASP A 338 4.85 5.54 20.36
C ASP A 338 5.28 4.74 19.13
N ILE A 339 6.42 4.04 19.20
CA ILE A 339 6.91 3.17 18.12
C ILE A 339 5.97 1.99 17.92
N ARG A 340 5.53 1.35 19.02
CA ARG A 340 4.60 0.22 18.95
C ARG A 340 3.27 0.61 18.30
N ARG A 341 2.74 1.79 18.61
CA ARG A 341 1.52 2.32 17.99
C ARG A 341 1.68 2.59 16.50
N VAL A 342 2.83 3.11 16.08
CA VAL A 342 3.11 3.28 14.64
C VAL A 342 3.20 1.92 13.95
N TYR A 343 3.92 0.96 14.56
CA TYR A 343 4.03 -0.39 14.02
C TYR A 343 2.67 -1.08 13.89
N SER A 344 1.84 -1.06 14.93
CA SER A 344 0.52 -1.69 14.90
C SER A 344 -0.37 -1.09 13.81
N ARG A 345 -0.38 0.25 13.67
CA ARG A 345 -1.16 0.91 12.61
C ARG A 345 -0.67 0.51 11.22
N LEU A 346 0.64 0.45 11.01
CA LEU A 346 1.19 -0.03 9.74
C LEU A 346 0.77 -1.50 9.52
N PHE A 347 0.82 -2.34 10.57
CA PHE A 347 0.36 -3.74 10.58
C PHE A 347 -1.06 -3.88 10.08
N GLU A 348 -1.99 -3.21 10.75
CA GLU A 348 -3.41 -3.21 10.42
C GLU A 348 -3.64 -2.76 8.96
N GLN A 349 -2.99 -1.67 8.53
CA GLN A 349 -3.11 -1.16 7.15
C GLN A 349 -2.63 -2.15 6.09
N ALA A 350 -1.54 -2.86 6.35
CA ALA A 350 -1.03 -3.82 5.39
C ALA A 350 -1.85 -5.13 5.40
N PHE A 351 -2.29 -5.57 6.58
CA PHE A 351 -3.18 -6.72 6.74
C PHE A 351 -4.47 -6.58 5.92
N GLN A 352 -5.09 -5.41 5.95
CA GLN A 352 -6.32 -5.15 5.19
C GLN A 352 -6.17 -5.33 3.68
N LYS A 353 -5.00 -5.01 3.13
CA LYS A 353 -4.72 -5.04 1.67
C LYS A 353 -4.41 -6.44 1.13
N LEU A 354 -4.21 -7.41 2.01
CA LEU A 354 -3.83 -8.78 1.64
C LEU A 354 -5.06 -9.68 1.47
N ASP A 355 -4.93 -10.69 0.60
CA ASP A 355 -5.84 -11.83 0.54
C ASP A 355 -5.68 -12.75 1.76
N ILE A 356 -6.60 -13.71 1.94
CA ILE A 356 -6.63 -14.60 3.10
C ILE A 356 -5.33 -15.40 3.25
N GLU A 357 -4.77 -15.92 2.15
CA GLU A 357 -3.54 -16.71 2.19
C GLU A 357 -2.36 -15.88 2.69
N ASN A 358 -2.19 -14.67 2.16
CA ASN A 358 -1.11 -13.78 2.55
C ASN A 358 -1.34 -13.15 3.93
N ARG A 359 -2.58 -12.93 4.37
CA ARG A 359 -2.91 -12.56 5.76
C ARG A 359 -2.42 -13.61 6.75
N LEU A 360 -2.69 -14.89 6.50
CA LEU A 360 -2.22 -15.99 7.36
C LEU A 360 -0.69 -16.07 7.40
N ARG A 361 -0.01 -15.85 6.27
CA ARG A 361 1.46 -15.77 6.21
C ARG A 361 2.00 -14.59 7.04
N LEU A 362 1.36 -13.42 6.94
CA LEU A 362 1.71 -12.24 7.73
C LEU A 362 1.56 -12.50 9.23
N LEU A 363 0.41 -13.03 9.67
CA LEU A 363 0.14 -13.36 11.06
C LEU A 363 1.13 -14.39 11.62
N THR A 364 1.41 -15.46 10.86
CA THR A 364 2.38 -16.49 11.26
C THR A 364 3.78 -15.90 11.45
N ALA A 365 4.21 -15.03 10.55
CA ALA A 365 5.51 -14.37 10.63
C ALA A 365 5.57 -13.36 11.79
N GLU A 366 4.48 -12.64 12.05
CA GLU A 366 4.34 -11.70 13.18
C GLU A 366 4.45 -12.43 14.52
N ALA A 367 3.64 -13.47 14.74
CA ALA A 367 3.66 -14.28 15.95
C ALA A 367 5.06 -14.87 16.22
N ARG A 368 5.78 -15.30 15.17
CA ARG A 368 7.15 -15.80 15.29
C ARG A 368 8.16 -14.72 15.70
N LEU A 369 7.97 -13.49 15.25
CA LEU A 369 8.93 -12.41 15.46
C LEU A 369 8.72 -11.66 16.77
N ASN A 370 7.45 -11.43 17.13
CA ASN A 370 7.03 -10.56 18.23
C ASN A 370 6.22 -11.29 19.32
N GLY A 371 5.79 -12.52 19.07
CA GLY A 371 4.93 -13.27 20.00
C GLY A 371 3.50 -12.74 19.98
N LEU A 372 2.80 -12.93 21.10
CA LEU A 372 1.41 -12.53 21.28
C LEU A 372 1.28 -11.00 21.31
N SER A 373 0.39 -10.45 20.49
CA SER A 373 0.10 -9.01 20.45
C SER A 373 -1.37 -8.76 20.09
N TRP A 374 -1.91 -7.60 20.47
CA TRP A 374 -3.32 -7.32 20.22
C TRP A 374 -3.65 -7.22 18.72
N TRP A 375 -2.75 -6.70 17.88
CA TRP A 375 -2.99 -6.55 16.44
C TRP A 375 -2.93 -7.88 15.69
N GLU A 376 -2.10 -8.81 16.16
CA GLU A 376 -2.03 -10.17 15.62
C GLU A 376 -3.29 -10.96 16.00
N GLU A 377 -3.70 -10.93 17.27
CA GLU A 377 -4.95 -11.54 17.74
C GLU A 377 -6.18 -10.95 17.04
N LEU A 378 -6.22 -9.64 16.83
CA LEU A 378 -7.28 -8.98 16.09
C LEU A 378 -7.35 -9.47 14.63
N GLY A 379 -6.21 -9.58 13.95
CA GLY A 379 -6.12 -10.12 12.59
C GLY A 379 -6.50 -11.60 12.50
N LEU A 380 -6.14 -12.42 13.49
CA LEU A 380 -6.65 -13.80 13.63
C LEU A 380 -8.16 -13.81 13.79
N GLY A 381 -8.70 -12.94 14.66
CA GLY A 381 -10.14 -12.76 14.85
C GLY A 381 -10.88 -12.47 13.54
N HIS A 382 -10.40 -11.51 12.74
CA HIS A 382 -10.99 -11.20 11.44
C HIS A 382 -10.90 -12.36 10.45
N THR A 383 -9.78 -13.09 10.45
CA THR A 383 -9.59 -14.23 9.55
C THR A 383 -10.54 -15.37 9.90
N SER A 384 -10.65 -15.71 11.19
CA SER A 384 -11.58 -16.72 11.70
C SER A 384 -13.03 -16.31 11.50
N TRP A 385 -13.35 -15.02 11.65
CA TRP A 385 -14.68 -14.48 11.39
C TRP A 385 -15.11 -14.71 9.94
N LEU A 386 -14.29 -14.28 8.97
CA LEU A 386 -14.58 -14.43 7.54
C LEU A 386 -14.57 -15.90 7.09
N ALA A 387 -13.88 -16.78 7.82
CA ALA A 387 -13.92 -18.22 7.60
C ALA A 387 -15.17 -18.91 8.21
N GLY A 388 -16.05 -18.16 8.88
CA GLY A 388 -17.23 -18.71 9.56
C GLY A 388 -16.93 -19.39 10.91
N LEU A 389 -15.70 -19.29 11.41
CA LEU A 389 -15.23 -19.88 12.67
C LEU A 389 -15.49 -18.94 13.85
N GLN A 390 -16.78 -18.73 14.15
CA GLN A 390 -17.23 -17.68 15.06
C GLN A 390 -16.72 -17.81 16.51
N ALA A 391 -16.71 -19.03 17.06
CA ALA A 391 -16.22 -19.24 18.43
C ALA A 391 -14.73 -18.95 18.58
N GLU A 392 -13.95 -19.24 17.53
CA GLU A 392 -12.53 -18.93 17.45
C GLU A 392 -12.32 -17.42 17.32
N ALA A 393 -13.08 -16.76 16.45
CA ALA A 393 -13.06 -15.30 16.30
C ALA A 393 -13.37 -14.59 17.63
N ASP A 394 -14.42 -15.00 18.35
CA ASP A 394 -14.79 -14.44 19.65
C ASP A 394 -13.66 -14.59 20.69
N THR A 395 -12.93 -15.71 20.65
CA THR A 395 -11.79 -15.96 21.54
C THR A 395 -10.65 -14.97 21.24
N HIS A 396 -10.30 -14.82 19.97
CA HIS A 396 -9.28 -13.89 19.52
C HIS A 396 -9.62 -12.42 19.84
N TYR A 397 -10.87 -11.99 19.59
CA TYR A 397 -11.31 -10.63 19.95
C TYR A 397 -11.25 -10.37 21.45
N ALA A 398 -11.57 -11.35 22.28
CA ALA A 398 -11.45 -11.22 23.73
C ALA A 398 -9.99 -11.06 24.19
N ILE A 399 -9.06 -11.80 23.57
CA ILE A 399 -7.61 -11.68 23.84
C ILE A 399 -7.10 -10.33 23.34
N ALA A 400 -7.43 -9.94 22.11
CA ALA A 400 -7.06 -8.65 21.53
C ALA A 400 -7.52 -7.48 22.40
N ARG A 401 -8.79 -7.47 22.82
CA ARG A 401 -9.34 -6.46 23.75
C ARG A 401 -8.52 -6.36 25.03
N LYS A 402 -8.24 -7.51 25.66
CA LYS A 402 -7.48 -7.56 26.91
C LYS A 402 -6.07 -6.99 26.74
N LEU A 403 -5.36 -7.37 25.68
CA LEU A 403 -4.00 -6.90 25.40
C LEU A 403 -3.97 -5.41 25.05
N ALA A 404 -4.92 -4.92 24.23
CA ALA A 404 -5.01 -3.51 23.87
C ALA A 404 -5.23 -2.61 25.11
N VAL A 405 -6.11 -3.03 26.04
CA VAL A 405 -6.31 -2.33 27.32
C VAL A 405 -5.04 -2.35 28.19
N GLN A 406 -4.37 -3.50 28.28
CA GLN A 406 -3.12 -3.64 29.07
C GLN A 406 -1.99 -2.76 28.53
N ASP A 407 -1.87 -2.66 27.20
CA ASP A 407 -0.85 -1.84 26.54
C ASP A 407 -1.22 -0.35 26.47
N ASN A 408 -2.44 0.03 26.89
CA ASN A 408 -2.99 1.37 26.74
C ASN A 408 -2.92 1.87 25.29
N MET A 409 -3.30 1.00 24.35
CA MET A 409 -3.31 1.27 22.91
C MET A 409 -4.71 1.09 22.34
N THR A 410 -5.05 1.95 21.39
CA THR A 410 -6.31 1.90 20.66
C THR A 410 -6.06 1.44 19.22
N PRO A 411 -6.83 0.46 18.71
CA PRO A 411 -6.81 0.08 17.30
C PRO A 411 -7.18 1.22 16.36
N ALA A 412 -6.94 1.00 15.08
CA ALA A 412 -7.45 1.86 14.03
C ALA A 412 -8.98 1.99 14.14
N GLN A 413 -9.54 3.12 13.67
CA GLN A 413 -10.94 3.48 13.90
C GLN A 413 -11.94 2.36 13.53
N TYR A 414 -11.70 1.65 12.43
CA TYR A 414 -12.58 0.57 11.96
C TYR A 414 -12.56 -0.69 12.83
N ASP A 415 -11.55 -0.86 13.68
CA ASP A 415 -11.36 -2.01 14.56
C ASP A 415 -11.73 -1.72 16.02
N GLN A 416 -12.13 -0.50 16.35
CA GLN A 416 -12.42 -0.11 17.72
C GLN A 416 -13.63 -0.85 18.31
N GLY A 417 -14.55 -1.34 17.47
CA GLY A 417 -15.61 -2.25 17.88
C GLY A 417 -15.17 -3.48 18.67
N VAL A 418 -13.90 -3.88 18.63
CA VAL A 418 -13.34 -4.92 19.51
C VAL A 418 -13.55 -4.63 21.00
N PHE A 419 -13.58 -3.35 21.40
CA PHE A 419 -13.82 -2.95 22.80
C PHE A 419 -15.28 -3.16 23.22
N SER A 420 -16.20 -3.05 22.26
CA SER A 420 -17.64 -3.17 22.48
C SER A 420 -18.20 -4.53 22.05
N TRP A 421 -17.37 -5.44 21.55
CA TRP A 421 -17.79 -6.76 21.10
C TRP A 421 -18.06 -7.68 22.29
N LEU A 422 -19.28 -8.21 22.36
CA LEU A 422 -19.63 -9.33 23.23
C LEU A 422 -19.65 -10.62 22.42
N SER A 423 -19.06 -11.69 22.95
CA SER A 423 -19.11 -13.01 22.33
C SER A 423 -20.54 -13.56 22.25
N MET A 424 -20.76 -14.56 21.39
CA MET A 424 -22.06 -15.26 21.33
C MET A 424 -22.48 -15.85 22.69
N HIS A 425 -21.51 -16.31 23.48
CA HIS A 425 -21.77 -16.83 24.82
C HIS A 425 -22.21 -15.71 25.79
N GLU A 426 -21.58 -14.53 25.73
CA GLU A 426 -21.99 -13.37 26.54
C GLU A 426 -23.39 -12.87 26.12
N CYS A 427 -23.66 -12.76 24.82
CA CYS A 427 -24.96 -12.41 24.27
C CYS A 427 -26.06 -13.39 24.70
N GLY A 428 -25.79 -14.70 24.66
CA GLY A 428 -26.72 -15.74 25.10
C GLY A 428 -27.10 -15.65 26.58
N ARG A 429 -26.25 -15.03 27.40
CA ARG A 429 -26.49 -14.85 28.84
C ARG A 429 -27.26 -13.58 29.18
N LEU A 430 -27.45 -12.64 28.25
CA LEU A 430 -28.16 -11.38 28.51
C LEU A 430 -29.57 -11.64 29.07
N ALA A 431 -30.34 -12.52 28.42
CA ALA A 431 -31.69 -12.88 28.86
C ALA A 431 -31.76 -13.64 30.21
N SER A 432 -30.62 -14.16 30.70
CA SER A 432 -30.56 -15.02 31.89
C SER A 432 -30.13 -14.30 33.17
N ARG A 433 -29.85 -12.99 33.09
CA ARG A 433 -29.37 -12.19 34.22
C ARG A 433 -30.10 -10.85 34.29
N ALA A 434 -30.20 -10.29 35.49
CA ALA A 434 -30.64 -8.90 35.65
C ALA A 434 -29.53 -7.97 35.14
N ILE A 435 -29.89 -7.07 34.22
CA ILE A 435 -28.98 -6.06 33.68
C ILE A 435 -29.37 -4.71 34.27
N PRO A 436 -28.48 -4.06 35.05
CA PRO A 436 -28.78 -2.76 35.62
C PRO A 436 -28.80 -1.69 34.54
N ASP A 437 -29.68 -0.69 34.70
CA ASP A 437 -29.65 0.52 33.88
C ASP A 437 -28.45 1.39 34.26
N VAL A 438 -27.33 1.17 33.57
CA VAL A 438 -26.11 1.97 33.72
C VAL A 438 -26.16 3.25 32.90
N THR A 439 -26.95 3.26 31.81
CA THR A 439 -27.06 4.42 30.91
C THR A 439 -27.97 5.51 31.47
N GLY A 440 -28.95 5.15 32.29
CA GLY A 440 -29.96 6.06 32.87
C GLY A 440 -31.22 6.22 32.01
N VAL A 441 -31.26 5.64 30.81
CA VAL A 441 -32.34 5.87 29.83
C VAL A 441 -33.68 5.28 30.30
N ALA A 442 -33.67 4.23 31.13
CA ALA A 442 -34.91 3.62 31.62
C ALA A 442 -35.75 4.54 32.53
N ASN A 443 -35.19 5.68 32.99
CA ASN A 443 -35.90 6.66 33.82
C ASN A 443 -36.34 7.90 33.02
N TRP A 444 -36.26 7.87 31.70
CA TRP A 444 -36.67 8.99 30.86
C TRP A 444 -38.17 9.23 30.94
N GLN A 445 -38.54 10.50 30.82
CA GLN A 445 -39.94 10.94 30.78
C GLN A 445 -40.41 10.93 29.34
N TRP A 446 -41.58 10.32 29.10
CA TRP A 446 -42.15 10.20 27.76
C TRP A 446 -43.44 11.00 27.62
N HIS A 447 -43.52 11.74 26.52
CA HIS A 447 -44.76 12.27 25.97
C HIS A 447 -45.15 11.43 24.75
N PHE A 448 -46.11 10.52 24.94
CA PHE A 448 -46.67 9.73 23.87
C PHE A 448 -47.89 10.42 23.29
N SER A 449 -47.80 10.79 22.01
CA SER A 449 -48.96 11.17 21.23
C SER A 449 -49.74 9.92 20.88
N MET A 450 -50.89 9.73 21.53
CA MET A 450 -51.68 8.50 21.44
C MET A 450 -52.64 8.55 20.25
N PRO A 451 -52.43 7.77 19.19
CA PRO A 451 -53.39 7.69 18.10
C PRO A 451 -54.59 6.81 18.52
N GLU A 452 -55.79 7.11 18.00
CA GLU A 452 -56.99 6.28 18.19
C GLU A 452 -56.84 4.84 17.66
N GLU A 453 -55.93 4.65 16.70
CA GLU A 453 -55.56 3.36 16.13
C GLU A 453 -54.04 3.22 16.16
N GLN A 454 -53.51 2.01 16.36
CA GLN A 454 -52.07 1.76 16.32
C GLN A 454 -51.45 2.28 15.01
N PRO A 455 -50.26 2.91 15.06
CA PRO A 455 -49.59 3.36 13.85
C PRO A 455 -49.27 2.17 12.95
N GLY A 456 -49.19 2.40 11.64
CA GLY A 456 -48.74 1.37 10.70
C GLY A 456 -47.23 1.13 10.77
N THR A 457 -46.46 2.12 11.25
CA THR A 457 -45.00 2.09 11.40
C THR A 457 -44.55 3.16 12.40
N CYS A 458 -43.56 2.85 13.22
CA CYS A 458 -42.82 3.82 14.03
C CYS A 458 -41.49 4.17 13.37
N LEU A 459 -41.07 5.43 13.50
CA LEU A 459 -39.73 5.89 13.15
C LEU A 459 -39.01 6.30 14.44
N SER A 460 -37.86 5.70 14.75
CA SER A 460 -37.11 5.93 15.99
C SER A 460 -35.81 6.65 15.70
N PHE A 461 -35.63 7.82 16.32
CA PHE A 461 -34.41 8.61 16.26
C PHE A 461 -34.07 9.12 17.66
N ALA A 462 -32.79 9.42 17.90
CA ALA A 462 -32.36 10.05 19.14
C ALA A 462 -31.17 10.98 18.89
N CYS A 463 -31.03 11.99 19.74
CA CYS A 463 -29.91 12.92 19.72
C CYS A 463 -29.56 13.40 21.13
N THR A 464 -28.45 14.13 21.24
CA THR A 464 -28.09 14.90 22.44
C THR A 464 -28.57 16.34 22.33
N GLU A 465 -28.48 17.09 23.43
CA GLU A 465 -28.71 18.56 23.46
C GLU A 465 -28.01 19.28 22.30
N LYS A 466 -26.76 18.93 22.03
CA LYS A 466 -25.88 19.62 21.07
C LYS A 466 -26.24 19.31 19.62
N HIS A 467 -26.64 18.07 19.34
CA HIS A 467 -27.06 17.62 18.00
C HIS A 467 -28.56 17.76 17.77
N PHE A 468 -29.27 18.50 18.62
CA PHE A 468 -30.68 18.80 18.37
C PHE A 468 -30.88 19.72 17.16
N ASP A 469 -29.84 20.47 16.76
CA ASP A 469 -29.87 21.41 15.64
C ASP A 469 -30.25 20.77 14.29
N VAL A 470 -30.04 19.46 14.11
CA VAL A 470 -30.47 18.72 12.90
C VAL A 470 -31.91 18.22 12.95
N VAL A 471 -32.50 18.09 14.15
CA VAL A 471 -33.86 17.54 14.36
C VAL A 471 -34.95 18.33 13.61
N PRO A 472 -34.96 19.67 13.56
CA PRO A 472 -35.97 20.41 12.81
C PRO A 472 -35.99 20.06 11.32
N GLY A 473 -34.83 19.81 10.72
CA GLY A 473 -34.71 19.39 9.32
C GLY A 473 -35.30 18.01 9.05
N LEU A 474 -34.98 17.05 9.92
CA LEU A 474 -35.57 15.71 9.91
C LEU A 474 -37.11 15.78 10.01
N VAL A 475 -37.62 16.54 10.98
CA VAL A 475 -39.07 16.70 11.21
C VAL A 475 -39.75 17.35 10.02
N LEU A 476 -39.20 18.45 9.50
CA LEU A 476 -39.79 19.18 8.38
C LEU A 476 -39.84 18.34 7.10
N SER A 477 -38.75 17.64 6.78
CA SER A 477 -38.69 16.76 5.60
C SER A 477 -39.71 15.63 5.68
N LEU A 478 -39.93 15.05 6.87
CA LEU A 478 -40.98 14.05 7.07
C LEU A 478 -42.38 14.62 6.90
N ILE A 479 -42.63 15.82 7.44
CA ILE A 479 -43.90 16.53 7.28
C ILE A 479 -44.19 16.76 5.80
N HIS A 480 -43.20 17.22 5.04
CA HIS A 480 -43.34 17.44 3.59
C HIS A 480 -43.62 16.13 2.85
N ALA A 481 -42.86 15.07 3.09
CA ALA A 481 -43.12 13.76 2.47
C ALA A 481 -44.52 13.22 2.78
N CYS A 482 -44.99 13.35 4.03
CA CYS A 482 -46.34 12.93 4.42
C CYS A 482 -47.46 13.78 3.81
N ARG A 483 -47.17 15.04 3.45
CA ARG A 483 -48.12 15.93 2.77
C ARG A 483 -48.21 15.62 1.28
N GLU A 484 -47.09 15.28 0.65
CA GLU A 484 -47.02 14.89 -0.76
C GLU A 484 -47.74 13.57 -1.04
N ASP A 485 -47.61 12.58 -0.15
CA ASP A 485 -48.33 11.31 -0.25
C ASP A 485 -48.94 10.90 1.10
N ARG A 486 -50.27 10.90 1.17
CA ARG A 486 -51.03 10.54 2.38
C ARG A 486 -51.34 9.04 2.51
N SER A 487 -50.90 8.21 1.56
CA SER A 487 -51.26 6.78 1.50
C SER A 487 -50.32 5.85 2.28
N ALA A 488 -49.51 6.40 3.20
CA ALA A 488 -48.60 5.64 4.08
C ALA A 488 -49.31 4.86 5.22
N GLY A 489 -50.57 5.21 5.51
CA GLY A 489 -51.17 4.94 6.81
C GLY A 489 -50.64 5.89 7.89
N LYS A 490 -50.95 5.60 9.16
CA LYS A 490 -50.48 6.41 10.31
C LYS A 490 -49.01 6.11 10.60
N ILE A 491 -48.17 7.13 10.64
CA ILE A 491 -46.75 7.08 11.00
C ILE A 491 -46.57 7.75 12.36
N GLN A 492 -45.85 7.08 13.25
CA GLN A 492 -45.44 7.63 14.52
C GLN A 492 -43.94 7.96 14.49
N LEU A 493 -43.59 9.24 14.52
CA LEU A 493 -42.22 9.67 14.78
C LEU A 493 -41.98 9.63 16.29
N CYS A 494 -40.93 8.93 16.73
CA CYS A 494 -40.51 8.81 18.11
C CYS A 494 -39.09 9.40 18.25
N LEU A 495 -38.93 10.45 19.05
CA LEU A 495 -37.65 11.14 19.25
C LEU A 495 -37.16 11.01 20.70
N GLY A 496 -35.95 10.53 20.90
CA GLY A 496 -35.26 10.59 22.19
C GLY A 496 -34.32 11.78 22.28
N VAL A 497 -34.36 12.58 23.34
CA VAL A 497 -33.42 13.70 23.54
C VAL A 497 -32.73 13.59 24.90
N ALA A 498 -31.41 13.40 24.88
CA ALA A 498 -30.59 13.41 26.08
C ALA A 498 -30.24 14.84 26.49
N HIS A 499 -30.46 15.16 27.77
CA HIS A 499 -30.16 16.48 28.37
C HIS A 499 -30.79 17.68 27.63
N PRO A 500 -32.10 17.65 27.29
CA PRO A 500 -32.69 18.70 26.46
C PRO A 500 -32.73 20.05 27.17
N THR A 501 -32.68 21.14 26.39
CA THR A 501 -33.04 22.47 26.88
C THR A 501 -34.56 22.67 26.93
N VAL A 502 -35.00 23.66 27.69
CA VAL A 502 -36.43 24.04 27.78
C VAL A 502 -36.98 24.44 26.41
N ASP A 503 -36.19 25.13 25.58
CA ASP A 503 -36.60 25.56 24.24
C ASP A 503 -36.79 24.37 23.29
N GLN A 504 -35.92 23.36 23.38
CA GLN A 504 -36.04 22.13 22.60
C GLN A 504 -37.30 21.34 22.97
N LEU A 505 -37.59 21.21 24.27
CA LEU A 505 -38.83 20.58 24.74
C LEU A 505 -40.06 21.37 24.32
N THR A 506 -40.02 22.70 24.41
CA THR A 506 -41.13 23.57 23.99
C THR A 506 -41.41 23.41 22.50
N PHE A 507 -40.36 23.34 21.68
CA PHE A 507 -40.48 23.07 20.25
C PHE A 507 -41.14 21.71 19.99
N LEU A 508 -40.66 20.63 20.60
CA LEU A 508 -41.22 19.29 20.42
C LEU A 508 -42.68 19.20 20.86
N SER A 509 -43.04 19.77 22.01
CA SER A 509 -44.41 19.86 22.49
C SER A 509 -45.31 20.62 21.51
N THR A 510 -44.85 21.77 21.02
CA THR A 510 -45.63 22.59 20.07
C THR A 510 -45.88 21.84 18.75
N VAL A 511 -44.86 21.15 18.23
CA VAL A 511 -44.99 20.35 17.00
C VAL A 511 -45.92 19.15 17.24
N SER A 512 -45.78 18.45 18.38
CA SER A 512 -46.63 17.32 18.77
C SER A 512 -48.10 17.73 18.82
N GLU A 513 -48.44 18.76 19.60
CA GLU A 513 -49.81 19.27 19.75
C GLU A 513 -50.41 19.72 18.41
N TRP A 514 -49.60 20.37 17.57
CA TRP A 514 -50.06 20.78 16.24
C TRP A 514 -50.39 19.57 15.37
N LEU A 515 -49.49 18.58 15.32
CA LEU A 515 -49.69 17.35 14.53
C LEU A 515 -50.90 16.59 15.06
N GLU A 516 -51.07 16.48 16.37
CA GLU A 516 -52.24 15.86 17.02
C GLU A 516 -53.57 16.43 16.52
N LYS A 517 -53.63 17.76 16.41
CA LYS A 517 -54.85 18.46 16.04
C LYS A 517 -55.10 18.53 14.53
N HIS A 518 -54.05 18.55 13.68
CA HIS A 518 -54.19 18.90 12.26
C HIS A 518 -53.71 17.83 11.27
N SER A 519 -52.92 16.85 11.69
CA SER A 519 -52.33 15.83 10.81
C SER A 519 -52.96 14.47 11.01
N THR A 520 -53.50 13.85 9.96
CA THR A 520 -54.10 12.51 10.05
C THR A 520 -53.11 11.37 9.81
N THR A 521 -51.94 11.66 9.23
CA THR A 521 -50.96 10.66 8.78
C THR A 521 -49.71 10.62 9.64
N LEU A 522 -49.29 11.74 10.25
CA LEU A 522 -48.08 11.82 11.07
C LEU A 522 -48.40 12.28 12.49
N ARG A 523 -47.82 11.59 13.48
CA ARG A 523 -47.79 11.96 14.90
C ARG A 523 -46.35 12.04 15.40
N LEU A 524 -46.10 12.81 16.46
CA LEU A 524 -44.80 12.94 17.11
C LEU A 524 -44.92 12.53 18.58
N SER A 525 -44.07 11.62 19.04
CA SER A 525 -43.87 11.28 20.43
C SER A 525 -42.42 11.56 20.77
N PHE A 526 -42.13 11.98 21.99
CA PHE A 526 -40.76 12.21 22.41
C PHE A 526 -40.51 11.80 23.85
N GLY A 527 -39.29 11.30 24.08
CA GLY A 527 -38.79 10.91 25.40
C GLY A 527 -37.55 11.72 25.73
N HIS A 528 -37.36 12.06 27.00
CA HIS A 528 -36.20 12.82 27.41
C HIS A 528 -35.75 12.55 28.85
N GLY A 529 -34.47 12.81 29.11
CA GLY A 529 -33.90 12.72 30.44
C GLY A 529 -32.38 12.89 30.45
N GLU A 530 -31.81 12.80 31.64
CA GLU A 530 -30.35 12.78 31.81
C GLU A 530 -29.80 11.38 31.53
N THR A 531 -28.59 11.31 30.97
CA THR A 531 -27.80 10.08 30.90
C THR A 531 -26.78 10.05 32.04
N ARG A 532 -26.53 8.87 32.60
CA ARG A 532 -25.51 8.66 33.66
C ARG A 532 -24.10 8.55 33.08
N SER A 533 -23.99 8.00 31.88
CA SER A 533 -22.75 8.01 31.08
C SER A 533 -22.67 9.28 30.24
N ASP A 534 -21.47 9.60 29.73
CA ASP A 534 -21.28 10.71 28.81
C ASP A 534 -22.25 10.60 27.63
N ALA A 535 -23.13 11.60 27.50
CA ALA A 535 -24.19 11.61 26.48
C ALA A 535 -23.62 11.58 25.06
N THR A 536 -22.44 12.21 24.85
CA THR A 536 -21.80 12.28 23.53
C THR A 536 -21.27 10.93 23.07
N MET A 537 -20.80 10.11 24.01
CA MET A 537 -20.40 8.73 23.76
C MET A 537 -21.59 7.83 23.44
N LEU A 538 -22.72 8.01 24.14
CA LEU A 538 -23.91 7.19 23.96
C LEU A 538 -24.70 7.54 22.70
N GLU A 539 -24.51 8.75 22.15
CA GLU A 539 -25.36 9.32 21.11
C GLU A 539 -25.69 8.36 19.95
N PRO A 540 -24.72 7.70 19.28
CA PRO A 540 -25.02 6.81 18.16
C PRO A 540 -25.91 5.61 18.54
N ALA A 541 -25.94 5.25 19.83
CA ALA A 541 -26.65 4.11 20.38
C ALA A 541 -27.96 4.49 21.11
N LEU A 542 -28.23 5.78 21.37
CA LEU A 542 -29.42 6.24 22.10
C LEU A 542 -30.72 5.73 21.46
N ARG A 543 -30.79 5.72 20.13
CA ARG A 543 -31.95 5.22 19.34
C ARG A 543 -32.31 3.76 19.61
N TYR A 544 -31.34 2.96 20.06
CA TYR A 544 -31.57 1.56 20.48
C TYR A 544 -31.93 1.46 21.95
N LEU A 545 -31.42 2.36 22.80
CA LEU A 545 -31.75 2.42 24.23
C LEU A 545 -33.19 2.87 24.50
N ILE A 546 -33.76 3.73 23.65
CA ILE A 546 -35.16 4.18 23.74
C ILE A 546 -36.16 3.21 23.11
N LEU A 547 -35.68 2.23 22.33
CA LEU A 547 -36.53 1.31 21.59
C LEU A 547 -37.47 0.47 22.47
N PRO A 548 -37.08 0.02 23.69
CA PRO A 548 -37.98 -0.71 24.59
C PRO A 548 -39.25 0.06 24.95
N ASP A 549 -39.15 1.36 25.23
CA ASP A 549 -40.32 2.19 25.57
C ASP A 549 -41.26 2.35 24.36
N ILE A 550 -40.67 2.54 23.17
CA ILE A 550 -41.42 2.61 21.91
C ILE A 550 -42.14 1.29 21.65
N ALA A 551 -41.46 0.15 21.82
CA ALA A 551 -42.01 -1.19 21.57
C ALA A 551 -43.05 -1.62 22.61
N ALA A 552 -42.94 -1.11 23.84
CA ALA A 552 -43.95 -1.30 24.88
C ALA A 552 -45.26 -0.58 24.53
N GLN A 553 -45.16 0.59 23.91
CA GLN A 553 -46.30 1.43 23.55
C GLN A 553 -46.92 1.06 22.18
N PHE A 554 -46.08 0.75 21.20
CA PHE A 554 -46.47 0.50 19.82
C PHE A 554 -45.94 -0.85 19.33
N ARG A 555 -46.86 -1.77 19.02
CA ARG A 555 -46.51 -3.10 18.47
C ARG A 555 -46.56 -3.09 16.95
N THR A 556 -45.60 -2.40 16.35
CA THR A 556 -45.61 -2.11 14.91
C THR A 556 -44.19 -2.22 14.33
N PRO A 557 -44.04 -2.35 13.01
CA PRO A 557 -42.74 -2.26 12.36
C PRO A 557 -42.02 -0.96 12.72
N VAL A 558 -40.69 -1.01 12.90
CA VAL A 558 -39.88 0.17 13.27
C VAL A 558 -38.80 0.43 12.23
N LEU A 559 -38.71 1.67 11.76
CA LEU A 559 -37.54 2.20 11.06
C LEU A 559 -36.70 2.97 12.08
N ILE A 560 -35.42 2.64 12.22
CA ILE A 560 -34.49 3.31 13.14
C ILE A 560 -33.45 4.01 12.29
N GLY A 561 -33.15 5.28 12.57
CA GLY A 561 -32.19 6.02 11.75
C GLY A 561 -31.35 7.05 12.51
N ASP A 562 -30.47 7.71 11.78
CA ASP A 562 -29.67 8.84 12.26
C ASP A 562 -30.46 10.16 12.21
N CYS A 563 -30.37 10.97 13.26
CA CYS A 563 -31.06 12.26 13.35
C CYS A 563 -30.53 13.32 12.37
N ALA A 564 -29.31 13.14 11.84
CA ALA A 564 -28.72 14.02 10.83
C ALA A 564 -29.34 13.88 9.43
N GLY A 565 -30.20 12.87 9.21
CA GLY A 565 -30.79 12.60 7.92
C GLY A 565 -32.04 13.43 7.56
N TYR A 566 -32.36 13.45 6.27
CA TYR A 566 -33.58 14.04 5.72
C TYR A 566 -34.36 12.99 4.93
N PHE A 567 -35.69 13.04 5.03
CA PHE A 567 -36.55 12.18 4.22
C PHE A 567 -36.71 12.76 2.82
N PRO A 568 -36.52 11.97 1.74
CA PRO A 568 -36.81 12.44 0.40
C PRO A 568 -38.32 12.62 0.19
N ALA A 569 -38.69 13.45 -0.77
CA ALA A 569 -40.07 13.69 -1.23
C ALA A 569 -40.89 12.39 -1.40
N ASN A 570 -40.31 11.40 -2.07
CA ASN A 570 -40.94 10.11 -2.34
C ASN A 570 -40.83 9.08 -1.20
N PHE A 571 -40.40 9.47 0.00
CA PHE A 571 -40.17 8.57 1.15
C PHE A 571 -41.38 7.66 1.43
N ILE A 572 -42.59 8.19 1.36
CA ILE A 572 -43.81 7.43 1.65
C ILE A 572 -44.02 6.26 0.68
N SER A 573 -43.69 6.46 -0.60
CA SER A 573 -43.72 5.39 -1.60
C SER A 573 -42.65 4.33 -1.30
N LEU A 574 -41.44 4.76 -0.93
CA LEU A 574 -40.34 3.86 -0.59
C LEU A 574 -40.67 3.03 0.67
N LEU A 575 -41.24 3.67 1.70
CA LEU A 575 -41.66 3.00 2.93
C LEU A 575 -42.75 1.96 2.66
N ARG A 576 -43.73 2.27 1.80
CA ARG A 576 -44.77 1.31 1.42
C ARG A 576 -44.19 0.10 0.70
N ASP A 577 -43.28 0.34 -0.25
CA ASP A 577 -42.60 -0.72 -0.99
C ASP A 577 -41.78 -1.62 -0.06
N MET A 578 -41.00 -1.02 0.83
CA MET A 578 -40.22 -1.75 1.83
C MET A 578 -41.12 -2.61 2.73
N LYS A 579 -42.24 -2.08 3.21
CA LYS A 579 -43.19 -2.83 4.05
C LYS A 579 -43.86 -3.99 3.31
N ALA A 580 -44.13 -3.82 2.01
CA ALA A 580 -44.79 -4.84 1.20
C ALA A 580 -43.85 -6.01 0.84
N HIS A 581 -42.55 -5.73 0.71
CA HIS A 581 -41.60 -6.68 0.13
C HIS A 581 -40.47 -7.11 1.06
N ALA A 582 -40.24 -6.44 2.20
CA ALA A 582 -39.13 -6.72 3.08
C ALA A 582 -39.59 -7.07 4.51
N THR A 583 -38.98 -8.10 5.07
CA THR A 583 -39.07 -8.46 6.49
C THR A 583 -38.12 -7.61 7.33
N TYR A 584 -36.93 -7.34 6.80
CA TYR A 584 -35.94 -6.44 7.41
C TYR A 584 -35.23 -5.62 6.34
N GLY A 585 -34.72 -4.46 6.73
CA GLY A 585 -33.88 -3.61 5.90
C GLY A 585 -32.60 -3.24 6.62
N PHE A 586 -31.46 -3.46 5.97
CA PHE A 586 -30.14 -3.14 6.52
C PHE A 586 -29.25 -2.58 5.42
N ASP A 587 -28.28 -1.74 5.78
CA ASP A 587 -27.17 -1.42 4.89
C ASP A 587 -26.04 -2.42 5.13
N LEU A 588 -25.90 -3.36 4.17
CA LEU A 588 -25.04 -4.54 4.24
C LEU A 588 -24.03 -4.57 3.09
N THR A 589 -23.36 -3.44 2.81
CA THR A 589 -22.37 -3.33 1.72
C THR A 589 -21.29 -4.42 1.68
N GLN A 590 -21.02 -5.10 2.80
CA GLN A 590 -20.00 -6.13 2.93
C GLN A 590 -20.53 -7.57 2.85
N PHE A 591 -21.84 -7.74 2.61
CA PHE A 591 -22.50 -9.04 2.56
C PHE A 591 -22.91 -9.40 1.13
N ASP A 592 -22.99 -10.69 0.85
CA ASP A 592 -23.59 -11.21 -0.37
C ASP A 592 -25.11 -11.43 -0.24
N ASP A 593 -25.76 -11.79 -1.34
CA ASP A 593 -27.21 -12.07 -1.40
C ASP A 593 -27.64 -13.25 -0.49
N ASN A 594 -26.69 -14.06 -0.02
CA ASN A 594 -26.93 -15.17 0.91
C ASN A 594 -26.77 -14.75 2.38
N GLY A 595 -26.52 -13.46 2.65
CA GLY A 595 -26.34 -12.94 3.99
C GLY A 595 -25.01 -13.36 4.62
N GLN A 596 -24.03 -13.75 3.81
CA GLN A 596 -22.67 -14.04 4.26
C GLN A 596 -21.79 -12.82 4.08
N GLN A 597 -21.07 -12.45 5.14
CA GLN A 597 -20.11 -11.36 5.08
C GLN A 597 -18.85 -11.80 4.31
N GLN A 598 -18.46 -11.03 3.30
CA GLN A 598 -17.35 -11.39 2.40
C GLN A 598 -16.04 -10.69 2.76
N TYR A 599 -16.10 -9.53 3.42
CA TYR A 599 -14.94 -8.76 3.86
C TYR A 599 -15.28 -7.87 5.06
N GLY A 600 -14.26 -7.23 5.65
CA GLY A 600 -14.39 -6.32 6.80
C GLY A 600 -14.46 -7.02 8.16
N THR A 601 -15.07 -6.34 9.14
CA THR A 601 -15.12 -6.77 10.55
C THR A 601 -16.55 -7.16 10.95
N PRO A 602 -16.76 -7.94 12.03
CA PRO A 602 -18.10 -8.35 12.45
C PRO A 602 -19.07 -7.18 12.70
N TRP A 603 -18.54 -6.03 13.12
CA TRP A 603 -19.28 -4.79 13.39
C TRP A 603 -19.25 -3.81 12.21
N SER A 604 -18.82 -4.24 11.03
CA SER A 604 -18.86 -3.42 9.82
C SER A 604 -20.26 -3.38 9.18
N MET A 605 -21.28 -3.12 10.00
CA MET A 605 -22.64 -2.81 9.55
C MET A 605 -22.86 -1.31 9.64
N ASN A 606 -23.44 -0.71 8.60
CA ASN A 606 -23.82 0.69 8.68
C ASN A 606 -25.07 0.82 9.55
N THR A 607 -25.10 1.86 10.37
CA THR A 607 -26.15 2.11 11.36
C THR A 607 -26.99 3.35 11.01
N ASP A 608 -26.72 4.03 9.89
CA ASP A 608 -27.49 5.21 9.45
C ASP A 608 -28.99 4.94 9.36
N LEU A 609 -29.37 3.73 8.93
CA LEU A 609 -30.77 3.30 8.81
C LEU A 609 -30.90 1.78 8.98
N ALA A 610 -31.93 1.35 9.69
CA ALA A 610 -32.35 -0.05 9.80
C ALA A 610 -33.87 -0.16 9.85
N TYR A 611 -34.43 -1.22 9.27
CA TYR A 611 -35.86 -1.51 9.30
C TYR A 611 -36.14 -2.88 9.92
N PHE A 612 -36.99 -2.90 10.94
CA PHE A 612 -37.46 -4.10 11.62
C PHE A 612 -38.95 -4.31 11.33
N GLY A 613 -39.24 -5.20 10.37
CA GLY A 613 -40.60 -5.44 9.86
C GLY A 613 -41.46 -6.39 10.68
N GLU A 614 -40.84 -7.29 11.45
CA GLU A 614 -41.56 -8.25 12.29
C GLU A 614 -42.02 -7.61 13.61
N ALA A 615 -43.17 -6.94 13.59
CA ALA A 615 -43.74 -6.21 14.74
C ALA A 615 -43.75 -7.02 16.06
N GLU A 616 -44.03 -8.33 15.99
CA GLU A 616 -44.06 -9.22 17.15
C GLU A 616 -42.67 -9.48 17.77
N LEU A 617 -41.59 -9.37 16.98
CA LEU A 617 -40.21 -9.54 17.45
C LEU A 617 -39.57 -8.23 17.93
N VAL A 618 -40.12 -7.07 17.54
CA VAL A 618 -39.58 -5.75 17.91
C VAL A 618 -39.36 -5.62 19.43
N PRO A 619 -40.29 -6.02 20.33
CA PRO A 619 -40.03 -5.94 21.78
C PRO A 619 -38.84 -6.78 22.24
N ALA A 620 -38.66 -7.98 21.69
CA ALA A 620 -37.54 -8.86 22.04
C ALA A 620 -36.21 -8.33 21.49
N ILE A 621 -36.23 -7.77 20.27
CA ILE A 621 -35.09 -7.07 19.67
C ILE A 621 -34.70 -5.85 20.52
N ALA A 622 -35.67 -5.03 20.90
CA ALA A 622 -35.46 -3.83 21.70
C ALA A 622 -34.85 -4.15 23.06
N ALA A 623 -35.40 -5.14 23.78
CA ALA A 623 -34.86 -5.62 25.04
C ALA A 623 -33.41 -6.09 24.88
N PHE A 624 -33.13 -6.92 23.87
CA PHE A 624 -31.77 -7.41 23.60
C PHE A 624 -30.78 -6.28 23.34
N MET A 625 -31.14 -5.30 22.50
CA MET A 625 -30.26 -4.19 22.16
C MET A 625 -29.98 -3.29 23.38
N SER A 626 -31.01 -3.01 24.20
CA SER A 626 -30.83 -2.25 25.44
C SER A 626 -29.96 -2.98 26.46
N ASP A 627 -30.20 -4.29 26.65
CA ASP A 627 -29.42 -5.16 27.53
C ASP A 627 -27.95 -5.27 27.11
N TYR A 628 -27.71 -5.36 25.80
CA TYR A 628 -26.37 -5.36 25.22
C TYR A 628 -25.65 -4.05 25.55
N LEU A 629 -26.27 -2.90 25.26
CA LEU A 629 -25.68 -1.59 25.46
C LEU A 629 -25.41 -1.30 26.93
N ASN A 630 -26.34 -1.63 27.83
CA ASN A 630 -26.11 -1.52 29.27
C ASN A 630 -25.00 -2.46 29.78
N THR A 631 -24.76 -3.58 29.10
CA THR A 631 -23.61 -4.45 29.41
C THR A 631 -22.28 -3.82 28.97
N VAL A 632 -22.22 -3.29 27.75
CA VAL A 632 -20.98 -2.72 27.18
C VAL A 632 -20.61 -1.37 27.81
N CYS A 633 -21.61 -0.59 28.24
CA CYS A 633 -21.44 0.67 28.96
C CYS A 633 -21.08 0.49 30.45
N ALA A 634 -20.88 -0.74 30.91
CA ALA A 634 -20.49 -0.99 32.30
C ALA A 634 -19.17 -0.28 32.63
N PRO A 635 -19.01 0.31 33.84
CA PRO A 635 -17.80 1.05 34.23
C PRO A 635 -16.49 0.25 34.15
N SER A 636 -16.55 -1.08 34.07
CA SER A 636 -15.41 -1.96 33.87
C SER A 636 -14.80 -1.89 32.46
N ASN A 637 -15.52 -1.33 31.49
CA ASN A 637 -15.03 -1.14 30.13
C ASN A 637 -14.53 0.30 29.96
N PRO A 638 -13.22 0.54 29.80
CA PRO A 638 -12.69 1.90 29.67
C PRO A 638 -12.89 2.52 28.27
N TYR A 639 -13.33 1.73 27.27
CA TYR A 639 -13.48 2.18 25.89
C TYR A 639 -14.86 1.85 25.35
N HIS A 640 -15.53 2.87 24.83
CA HIS A 640 -16.92 2.79 24.39
C HIS A 640 -17.04 3.27 22.95
N THR A 641 -16.67 2.40 22.02
CA THR A 641 -16.49 2.71 20.59
C THR A 641 -17.30 1.74 19.76
N ASP A 642 -17.90 2.20 18.65
CA ASP A 642 -18.75 1.39 17.75
C ASP A 642 -19.84 0.57 18.47
N MET A 643 -20.35 1.05 19.61
CA MET A 643 -21.32 0.30 20.42
C MET A 643 -22.61 0.01 19.66
N ASP A 644 -23.09 0.99 18.91
CA ASP A 644 -24.29 0.90 18.08
C ASP A 644 -24.11 -0.14 16.96
N ARG A 645 -22.95 -0.14 16.29
CA ARG A 645 -22.58 -1.10 15.25
C ARG A 645 -22.46 -2.53 15.79
N CYS A 646 -21.75 -2.71 16.91
CA CYS A 646 -21.63 -4.00 17.57
C CYS A 646 -23.00 -4.53 18.04
N THR A 647 -23.85 -3.66 18.58
CA THR A 647 -25.21 -4.00 19.00
C THR A 647 -26.07 -4.45 17.82
N LEU A 648 -26.05 -3.69 16.72
CA LEU A 648 -26.79 -4.03 15.49
C LEU A 648 -26.30 -5.34 14.89
N ALA A 649 -24.99 -5.56 14.82
CA ALA A 649 -24.40 -6.80 14.33
C ALA A 649 -24.82 -8.01 15.15
N GLN A 650 -24.80 -7.91 16.48
CA GLN A 650 -25.20 -9.02 17.34
C GLN A 650 -26.71 -9.27 17.32
N MET A 651 -27.50 -8.21 17.19
CA MET A 651 -28.95 -8.32 16.97
C MET A 651 -29.24 -9.05 15.66
N PHE A 652 -28.61 -8.61 14.56
CA PHE A 652 -28.73 -9.24 13.25
C PHE A 652 -28.41 -10.73 13.31
N ARG A 653 -27.30 -11.12 13.94
CA ARG A 653 -26.93 -12.54 14.10
C ARG A 653 -27.97 -13.32 14.89
N ARG A 654 -28.47 -12.74 15.98
CA ARG A 654 -29.40 -13.40 16.90
C ARG A 654 -30.77 -13.64 16.27
N PHE A 655 -31.31 -12.64 15.58
CA PHE A 655 -32.71 -12.65 15.13
C PHE A 655 -32.90 -12.85 13.61
N VAL A 656 -31.88 -12.54 12.81
CA VAL A 656 -31.96 -12.49 11.34
C VAL A 656 -31.11 -13.57 10.68
N ALA A 657 -29.80 -13.61 10.95
CA ALA A 657 -28.85 -14.44 10.18
C ALA A 657 -29.22 -15.93 10.13
N SER A 658 -29.63 -16.51 11.27
CA SER A 658 -30.05 -17.93 11.34
C SER A 658 -31.34 -18.25 10.57
N ARG A 659 -32.11 -17.22 10.22
CA ARG A 659 -33.40 -17.30 9.52
C ARG A 659 -33.31 -16.75 8.10
N TRP A 660 -32.13 -16.37 7.60
CA TRP A 660 -31.94 -15.64 6.33
C TRP A 660 -32.80 -16.18 5.18
N ALA A 661 -32.76 -17.50 4.95
CA ALA A 661 -33.50 -18.15 3.86
C ALA A 661 -35.04 -18.06 3.96
N GLN A 662 -35.58 -17.65 5.11
CA GLN A 662 -37.02 -17.49 5.38
C GLN A 662 -37.45 -16.02 5.36
N LEU A 663 -36.50 -15.09 5.27
CA LEU A 663 -36.73 -13.66 5.40
C LEU A 663 -36.52 -12.99 4.04
N SER A 664 -37.28 -11.93 3.78
CA SER A 664 -36.98 -11.03 2.67
C SER A 664 -36.15 -9.86 3.20
N ILE A 665 -34.88 -9.80 2.84
CA ILE A 665 -33.95 -8.78 3.33
C ILE A 665 -33.75 -7.72 2.25
N ARG A 666 -34.06 -6.46 2.57
CA ARG A 666 -33.78 -5.32 1.69
C ARG A 666 -32.42 -4.73 2.01
N PHE A 667 -31.56 -4.66 1.01
CA PHE A 667 -30.30 -3.93 1.10
C PHE A 667 -30.62 -2.46 0.90
N LEU A 668 -30.45 -1.65 1.96
CA LEU A 668 -30.86 -0.23 1.95
C LEU A 668 -29.93 0.65 1.11
N ASN A 669 -28.75 0.13 0.80
CA ASN A 669 -27.80 0.71 -0.15
C ASN A 669 -28.20 0.46 -1.63
N ASP A 670 -29.20 -0.39 -1.89
CA ASP A 670 -29.68 -0.68 -3.24
C ASP A 670 -30.93 0.14 -3.59
N GLY A 671 -30.76 1.07 -4.52
CA GLY A 671 -31.83 1.92 -5.05
C GLY A 671 -31.89 3.30 -4.40
N PRO A 672 -33.04 4.01 -4.53
CA PRO A 672 -33.21 5.34 -3.95
C PRO A 672 -33.11 5.30 -2.41
N PRO A 673 -32.33 6.21 -1.79
CA PRO A 673 -32.16 6.23 -0.34
C PRO A 673 -33.47 6.61 0.36
N MET A 674 -33.79 5.94 1.46
CA MET A 674 -34.95 6.28 2.30
C MET A 674 -34.66 7.41 3.30
N LEU A 675 -33.39 7.64 3.59
CA LEU A 675 -32.89 8.72 4.43
C LEU A 675 -31.60 9.26 3.78
N VAL A 676 -31.52 10.57 3.59
CA VAL A 676 -30.37 11.24 2.95
C VAL A 676 -29.56 11.96 4.01
N ILE A 677 -28.29 11.55 4.19
CA ILE A 677 -27.36 12.23 5.09
C ILE A 677 -26.67 13.36 4.31
N PRO A 678 -26.77 14.63 4.73
CA PRO A 678 -26.16 15.75 4.04
C PRO A 678 -24.62 15.71 4.18
N HIS A 679 -23.90 16.07 3.11
CA HIS A 679 -22.46 16.34 3.22
C HIS A 679 -22.24 17.68 3.94
N HIS A 680 -21.30 17.70 4.89
CA HIS A 680 -21.08 18.75 5.92
C HIS A 680 -20.93 20.23 5.46
N ASP A 681 -21.04 20.56 4.17
CA ASP A 681 -20.82 21.92 3.64
C ASP A 681 -21.96 22.47 2.74
N GLN A 682 -23.09 21.77 2.54
CA GLN A 682 -24.01 22.12 1.44
C GLN A 682 -25.48 22.44 1.77
N ALA A 683 -25.96 22.32 3.02
CA ALA A 683 -27.34 22.65 3.36
C ALA A 683 -27.41 23.71 4.46
N GLY A 684 -28.18 24.78 4.24
CA GLY A 684 -28.54 25.70 5.32
C GLY A 684 -29.35 24.94 6.37
N LEU A 685 -28.92 25.01 7.64
CA LEU A 685 -29.58 24.36 8.76
C LEU A 685 -31.03 24.85 8.87
N VAL A 686 -31.98 23.91 8.82
CA VAL A 686 -33.40 24.17 9.11
C VAL A 686 -33.52 24.44 10.60
N THR A 687 -34.09 25.59 10.97
CA THR A 687 -34.27 25.98 12.38
C THR A 687 -35.65 25.57 12.90
N PRO A 688 -35.84 25.51 14.24
CA PRO A 688 -37.16 25.32 14.83
C PRO A 688 -38.21 26.31 14.31
N GLU A 689 -37.82 27.57 14.07
CA GLU A 689 -38.70 28.60 13.53
C GLU A 689 -39.17 28.29 12.11
N ASN A 690 -38.32 27.69 11.27
CA ASN A 690 -38.73 27.30 9.91
C ASN A 690 -39.87 26.28 9.96
N VAL A 691 -39.78 25.28 10.85
CA VAL A 691 -40.82 24.27 11.04
C VAL A 691 -42.10 24.91 11.56
N LEU A 692 -42.01 25.74 12.61
CA LEU A 692 -43.18 26.39 13.20
C LEU A 692 -43.88 27.33 12.21
N ASN A 693 -43.12 28.03 11.37
CA ASN A 693 -43.68 28.90 10.32
C ASN A 693 -44.37 28.09 9.22
N ASP A 694 -43.79 26.95 8.81
CA ASP A 694 -44.41 26.02 7.88
C ASP A 694 -45.73 25.46 8.43
N LEU A 695 -45.76 25.04 9.70
CA LEU A 695 -46.97 24.55 10.37
C LEU A 695 -48.06 25.64 10.43
N LYS A 696 -47.70 26.89 10.77
CA LYS A 696 -48.64 28.02 10.80
C LYS A 696 -49.25 28.32 9.44
N ALA A 697 -48.50 28.17 8.36
CA ALA A 697 -48.99 28.40 7.00
C ALA A 697 -50.11 27.42 6.59
N HIS A 698 -50.21 26.26 7.24
CA HIS A 698 -51.10 25.16 6.89
C HIS A 698 -52.31 24.99 7.85
N ILE A 699 -52.72 26.05 8.57
CA ILE A 699 -53.89 26.06 9.47
C ILE A 699 -55.24 26.24 8.71
N ARG A 700 -55.25 26.20 7.37
CA ARG A 700 -56.46 26.48 6.57
C ARG A 700 -57.36 25.28 6.36
#